data_AF-A0A7C3H8M6-F1
#
_entry.id   AF-A0A7C3H8M6-F1
#
_cell.length_a   1.000
_cell.length_b   1.000
_cell.length_c   1.000
_cell.angle_alpha   90.00
_cell.angle_beta   90.00
_cell.angle_gamma   90.00
#
_symmetry.space_group_name_H-M   'P 1'
#
loop_
_entity.id
_entity.type
_entity.pdbx_description
1 polymer ?
#
loop_
_entity_poly.entity_id
_entity_poly.type
_entity_poly.pdbx_seq_one_letter_code
_entity_poly.pdbx_strand_id
1 'polypeptide(L)'
;MAKHRTRVGLHARNDVRFTEHDYALIRQARIETLKTMSHTDVSVYQRLRSENPNLEFIVRLYDPDLRANQRPGPAQFVAKMSPIINRLKPYAVKFEIHNEPNHQEGIEGWGSSDDNARSFREWYRQVLALLRQAHPWAKFGFPGLAPHHRDLPWLDICQDVIRESDWLGCHPYWQYNNMMKDAWGLRFKLYHERFPDKRIEITEFGNSTDPNQMPREEIARQYVRYYQELNKYPYLGSASAFIASSPDPTWIRFVWMKEGGEMLPVVHAIANMERKPATVVVPPKPKPKPSKPKERFFPETKKTVRGKFLEFFETYGLDLCGYPITEQFQEYGLPSQYFQRLALEETQKGKIRLKLVGSEVWQARKKIAELEAQVQLLSQKPPASSAARPPIQDITDDLPKHSNPNKRYATRALTDISRIIIHHTATAPSITPQRLAQYQVNKLDKPGIVYHFVVAADGTIYQTNRLETVAEHAYRYSPESIGIVFPGNFTNAIPTAAQLEAGGQLCAWLLTSLRLSTDQIVGLSELIKTQSPGRQWLRGKKWKDKLLEQVNAALENVTEDQTALIASLRAQIAALQEEIERLKEAAPPPGALPAPGPTPAPGPARVPKPAIQDVVDKLPKHPHKRYPKRALDRIQTLVVHHSAVPPSVGLKRIARYHIDKHGWAGIGYHFVIAEDGVIYQTNRLETLSNQVYKHNTTSIGVCLLGSFMGKIPPPSQLQATARLVAWLLQELDLDLDDVKGHQEMPNNKTACPGNEWRKGRKWKKLLRQEVTRIQEEAQKPEATQPAGDKALYHYMLFWKRNGDWAKQDWLNAQDYIGRFAPAVGFRPDEAVQAEYVTIVGGPLGVSQEVEDWLKANGCKVDRLAGRNEADTKRMLDELAAQGRRFRSFNE
;
A
#
# COMPACT_ATOMS: atom_id res chain seq x y z
N MET A 1 -23.36 -29.31 -25.17
CA MET A 1 -22.07 -29.78 -24.63
C MET A 1 -21.01 -29.61 -25.71
N ALA A 2 -19.81 -29.18 -25.37
CA ALA A 2 -18.71 -29.05 -26.33
C ALA A 2 -17.59 -30.02 -25.96
N LYS A 3 -16.80 -30.43 -26.96
CA LYS A 3 -15.55 -31.17 -26.71
C LYS A 3 -14.43 -30.18 -26.48
N HIS A 4 -13.71 -30.31 -25.38
CA HIS A 4 -12.54 -29.48 -25.06
C HIS A 4 -11.30 -30.34 -24.84
N ARG A 5 -10.15 -29.81 -25.25
CA ARG A 5 -8.84 -30.39 -24.95
C ARG A 5 -7.81 -29.28 -24.79
N THR A 6 -7.11 -29.29 -23.68
CA THR A 6 -5.99 -28.38 -23.43
C THR A 6 -4.78 -28.88 -24.22
N ARG A 7 -4.10 -27.99 -24.95
CA ARG A 7 -2.92 -28.36 -25.75
C ARG A 7 -1.76 -28.78 -24.84
N VAL A 8 -1.06 -29.85 -25.20
CA VAL A 8 0.16 -30.27 -24.51
C VAL A 8 1.28 -29.32 -24.90
N GLY A 9 1.70 -28.50 -23.95
CA GLY A 9 2.75 -27.53 -24.14
C GLY A 9 4.06 -27.90 -23.46
N LEU A 10 5.16 -27.29 -23.90
CA LEU A 10 6.46 -27.40 -23.25
C LEU A 10 7.19 -26.06 -23.38
N HIS A 11 7.82 -25.60 -22.31
CA HIS A 11 8.77 -24.51 -22.40
C HIS A 11 10.08 -25.06 -22.98
N ALA A 12 10.52 -24.41 -24.04
CA ALA A 12 11.71 -24.75 -24.80
C ALA A 12 12.98 -24.74 -23.93
N ARG A 13 14.09 -25.15 -24.53
CA ARG A 13 15.39 -25.00 -23.89
C ARG A 13 15.67 -23.54 -23.57
N ASN A 14 16.32 -23.31 -22.44
CA ASN A 14 16.76 -21.98 -22.03
C ASN A 14 18.08 -21.60 -22.72
N ASP A 15 18.04 -21.48 -24.03
CA ASP A 15 19.20 -21.15 -24.87
C ASP A 15 18.76 -20.53 -26.20
N VAL A 16 19.70 -19.93 -26.92
CA VAL A 16 19.46 -19.24 -28.20
C VAL A 16 19.18 -20.22 -29.33
N ARG A 17 19.85 -21.38 -29.36
CA ARG A 17 19.74 -22.38 -30.44
C ARG A 17 19.38 -23.75 -29.89
N PHE A 18 18.67 -24.53 -30.70
CA PHE A 18 18.32 -25.92 -30.39
C PHE A 18 19.34 -26.88 -31.01
N THR A 19 19.60 -27.97 -30.28
CA THR A 19 20.32 -29.14 -30.76
C THR A 19 19.38 -30.09 -31.49
N GLU A 20 19.91 -31.06 -32.24
CA GLU A 20 19.11 -32.14 -32.85
C GLU A 20 18.24 -32.88 -31.83
N HIS A 21 18.76 -33.05 -30.61
CA HIS A 21 18.04 -33.72 -29.53
C HIS A 21 16.80 -32.95 -29.08
N ASP A 22 16.85 -31.61 -29.09
CA ASP A 22 15.71 -30.77 -28.74
C ASP A 22 14.57 -30.90 -29.78
N TYR A 23 14.90 -30.91 -31.07
CA TYR A 23 13.93 -31.17 -32.14
C TYR A 23 13.35 -32.59 -32.04
N ALA A 24 14.20 -33.59 -31.77
CA ALA A 24 13.78 -34.97 -31.58
C ALA A 24 12.81 -35.11 -30.39
N LEU A 25 13.08 -34.44 -29.27
CA LEU A 25 12.20 -34.42 -28.11
C LEU A 25 10.82 -33.84 -28.45
N ILE A 26 10.78 -32.69 -29.13
CA ILE A 26 9.53 -32.01 -29.49
C ILE A 26 8.67 -32.90 -30.37
N ARG A 27 9.30 -33.57 -31.34
CA ARG A 27 8.66 -34.53 -32.24
C ARG A 27 8.14 -35.74 -31.49
N GLN A 28 8.99 -36.37 -30.67
CA GLN A 28 8.66 -37.61 -29.95
C GLN A 28 7.57 -37.38 -28.90
N ALA A 29 7.65 -36.31 -28.11
CA ALA A 29 6.61 -35.96 -27.13
C ALA A 29 5.33 -35.41 -27.77
N ARG A 30 5.32 -35.19 -29.09
CA ARG A 30 4.18 -34.64 -29.85
C ARG A 30 3.70 -33.31 -29.23
N ILE A 31 4.61 -32.37 -29.03
CA ILE A 31 4.29 -31.07 -28.42
C ILE A 31 3.41 -30.25 -29.38
N GLU A 32 2.42 -29.56 -28.82
CA GLU A 32 1.39 -28.82 -29.58
C GLU A 32 1.47 -27.31 -29.37
N THR A 33 2.04 -26.88 -28.24
CA THR A 33 2.38 -25.48 -27.95
C THR A 33 3.80 -25.41 -27.39
N LEU A 34 4.68 -24.58 -27.96
CA LEU A 34 6.02 -24.37 -27.44
C LEU A 34 6.12 -22.95 -26.86
N LYS A 35 6.46 -22.84 -25.57
CA LYS A 35 6.86 -21.55 -24.99
C LYS A 35 8.33 -21.34 -25.31
N THR A 36 8.71 -20.19 -25.81
CA THR A 36 10.10 -19.86 -26.19
C THR A 36 10.53 -18.53 -25.59
N MET A 37 11.84 -18.29 -25.54
CA MET A 37 12.36 -16.99 -25.14
C MET A 37 12.44 -16.04 -26.34
N SER A 38 12.32 -14.73 -26.11
CA SER A 38 12.47 -13.70 -27.15
C SER A 38 13.85 -13.71 -27.84
N HIS A 39 14.86 -14.30 -27.21
CA HIS A 39 16.21 -14.45 -27.76
C HIS A 39 16.43 -15.77 -28.51
N THR A 40 15.44 -16.67 -28.60
CA THR A 40 15.55 -17.89 -29.42
C THR A 40 15.70 -17.51 -30.90
N ASP A 41 16.66 -18.13 -31.58
CA ASP A 41 17.00 -17.84 -32.98
C ASP A 41 15.84 -18.16 -33.93
N VAL A 42 15.67 -17.33 -34.97
CA VAL A 42 14.57 -17.48 -35.93
C VAL A 42 14.62 -18.79 -36.72
N SER A 43 15.82 -19.36 -36.92
CA SER A 43 16.01 -20.65 -37.59
C SER A 43 15.33 -21.81 -36.85
N VAL A 44 15.21 -21.71 -35.52
CA VAL A 44 14.47 -22.68 -34.70
C VAL A 44 12.99 -22.67 -35.08
N TYR A 45 12.38 -21.49 -35.21
CA TYR A 45 10.98 -21.35 -35.61
C TYR A 45 10.75 -21.82 -37.04
N GLN A 46 11.67 -21.50 -37.96
CA GLN A 46 11.61 -21.95 -39.36
C GLN A 46 11.57 -23.48 -39.45
N ARG A 47 12.51 -24.15 -38.77
CA ARG A 47 12.59 -25.60 -38.77
C ARG A 47 11.40 -26.25 -38.05
N LEU A 48 11.01 -25.76 -36.88
CA LEU A 48 9.86 -26.32 -36.18
C LEU A 48 8.55 -26.15 -36.97
N ARG A 49 8.40 -25.04 -37.69
CA ARG A 49 7.23 -24.80 -38.55
C ARG A 49 7.24 -25.69 -39.79
N SER A 50 8.41 -26.02 -40.35
CA SER A 50 8.50 -26.98 -41.47
C SER A 50 8.22 -28.41 -41.04
N GLU A 51 8.67 -28.80 -39.84
CA GLU A 51 8.40 -30.15 -39.28
C GLU A 51 6.96 -30.30 -38.76
N ASN A 52 6.39 -29.24 -38.18
CA ASN A 52 5.02 -29.22 -37.67
C ASN A 52 4.33 -27.87 -37.95
N PRO A 53 3.60 -27.76 -39.09
CA PRO A 53 2.88 -26.55 -39.45
C PRO A 53 1.85 -26.08 -38.42
N ASN A 54 1.37 -26.98 -37.54
CA ASN A 54 0.32 -26.71 -36.55
C ASN A 54 0.86 -26.33 -35.15
N LEU A 55 2.18 -26.34 -34.95
CA LEU A 55 2.79 -26.01 -33.66
C LEU A 55 2.46 -24.56 -33.25
N GLU A 56 1.88 -24.35 -32.07
CA GLU A 56 1.64 -23.00 -31.56
C GLU A 56 2.88 -22.50 -30.80
N PHE A 57 3.17 -21.20 -30.87
CA PHE A 57 4.23 -20.58 -30.08
C PHE A 57 3.66 -19.55 -29.11
N ILE A 58 4.19 -19.54 -27.88
CA ILE A 58 4.05 -18.45 -26.91
C ILE A 58 5.45 -17.89 -26.64
N VAL A 59 5.72 -16.67 -27.10
CA VAL A 59 7.05 -16.08 -26.97
C VAL A 59 7.11 -15.20 -25.73
N ARG A 60 7.96 -15.55 -24.76
CA ARG A 60 8.23 -14.71 -23.59
C ARG A 60 9.11 -13.54 -23.99
N LEU A 61 8.60 -12.32 -23.84
CA LEU A 61 9.35 -11.08 -24.03
C LEU A 61 10.28 -10.85 -22.84
N TYR A 62 11.47 -11.44 -22.92
CA TYR A 62 12.49 -11.38 -21.87
C TYR A 62 13.39 -10.15 -22.03
N ASP A 63 13.62 -9.44 -20.92
CA ASP A 63 14.58 -8.35 -20.81
C ASP A 63 15.45 -8.57 -19.55
N PRO A 64 16.78 -8.75 -19.67
CA PRO A 64 17.65 -8.91 -18.51
C PRO A 64 17.71 -7.68 -17.61
N ASP A 65 17.30 -6.51 -18.12
CA ASP A 65 17.27 -5.24 -17.40
C ASP A 65 16.00 -5.07 -16.53
N LEU A 66 15.04 -6.01 -16.55
CA LEU A 66 13.85 -5.99 -15.70
C LEU A 66 14.12 -6.69 -14.36
N ARG A 67 14.70 -5.94 -13.40
CA ARG A 67 15.04 -6.41 -12.04
C ARG A 67 14.61 -5.41 -10.97
N ALA A 68 14.75 -5.75 -9.69
CA ALA A 68 14.35 -4.88 -8.59
C ALA A 68 14.91 -3.44 -8.68
N ASN A 69 16.17 -3.29 -9.11
CA ASN A 69 16.94 -2.04 -9.08
C ASN A 69 17.13 -1.35 -10.43
N GLN A 70 16.65 -1.96 -11.51
CA GLN A 70 16.81 -1.46 -12.87
C GLN A 70 15.56 -1.88 -13.64
N ARG A 71 14.90 -0.94 -14.32
CA ARG A 71 13.69 -1.21 -15.09
C ARG A 71 13.66 -0.29 -16.31
N PRO A 72 13.68 -0.83 -17.54
CA PRO A 72 13.52 -0.01 -18.73
C PRO A 72 12.14 0.68 -18.70
N GLY A 73 12.09 1.93 -19.16
CA GLY A 73 10.82 2.61 -19.36
C GLY A 73 9.94 1.86 -20.38
N PRO A 74 8.61 2.02 -20.37
CA PRO A 74 7.71 1.30 -21.28
C PRO A 74 8.09 1.41 -22.77
N ALA A 75 8.42 2.62 -23.24
CA ALA A 75 8.85 2.86 -24.61
C ALA A 75 10.19 2.18 -24.94
N GLN A 76 11.13 2.15 -23.99
CA GLN A 76 12.43 1.50 -24.15
C GLN A 76 12.27 -0.02 -24.28
N PHE A 77 11.43 -0.62 -23.42
CA PHE A 77 11.10 -2.05 -23.52
C PHE A 77 10.45 -2.37 -24.87
N VAL A 78 9.46 -1.58 -25.29
CA VAL A 78 8.78 -1.75 -26.59
C VAL A 78 9.76 -1.60 -27.76
N ALA A 79 10.67 -0.63 -27.72
CA ALA A 79 11.69 -0.43 -28.75
C ALA A 79 12.62 -1.64 -28.87
N LYS A 80 12.99 -2.26 -27.74
CA LYS A 80 13.81 -3.49 -27.70
C LYS A 80 13.05 -4.71 -28.21
N MET A 81 11.76 -4.86 -27.87
CA MET A 81 10.96 -6.03 -28.22
C MET A 81 10.37 -5.97 -29.65
N SER A 82 10.11 -4.78 -30.19
CA SER A 82 9.43 -4.63 -31.49
C SER A 82 10.17 -5.27 -32.67
N PRO A 83 11.51 -5.14 -32.81
CA PRO A 83 12.25 -5.84 -33.87
C PRO A 83 12.13 -7.37 -33.77
N ILE A 84 12.06 -7.90 -32.55
CA ILE A 84 11.91 -9.34 -32.30
C ILE A 84 10.49 -9.79 -32.71
N ILE A 85 9.46 -9.07 -32.25
CA ILE A 85 8.06 -9.35 -32.59
C ILE A 85 7.84 -9.35 -34.11
N ASN A 86 8.38 -8.34 -34.81
CA ASN A 86 8.29 -8.25 -36.27
C ASN A 86 8.96 -9.44 -36.98
N ARG A 87 10.16 -9.84 -36.52
CA ARG A 87 10.88 -10.99 -37.08
C ARG A 87 10.11 -12.30 -36.90
N LEU A 88 9.36 -12.43 -35.80
CA LEU A 88 8.61 -13.63 -35.47
C LEU A 88 7.18 -13.65 -36.02
N LYS A 89 6.71 -12.58 -36.67
CA LYS A 89 5.36 -12.47 -37.26
C LYS A 89 4.93 -13.67 -38.13
N PRO A 90 5.79 -14.31 -38.95
CA PRO A 90 5.38 -15.49 -39.73
C PRO A 90 5.14 -16.75 -38.88
N TYR A 91 5.62 -16.78 -37.64
CA TYR A 91 5.68 -17.98 -36.82
C TYR A 91 4.85 -17.89 -35.54
N ALA A 92 4.80 -16.74 -34.87
CA ALA A 92 4.19 -16.59 -33.55
C ALA A 92 3.18 -15.44 -33.53
N VAL A 93 2.05 -15.67 -32.87
CA VAL A 93 1.00 -14.65 -32.64
C VAL A 93 0.86 -14.30 -31.16
N LYS A 94 1.23 -15.21 -30.24
CA LYS A 94 1.11 -14.98 -28.80
C LYS A 94 2.45 -14.55 -28.20
N PHE A 95 2.43 -13.44 -27.47
CA PHE A 95 3.58 -12.91 -26.75
C PHE A 95 3.23 -12.71 -25.27
N GLU A 96 4.03 -13.28 -24.39
CA GLU A 96 3.93 -13.06 -22.94
C GLU A 96 4.78 -11.84 -22.57
N ILE A 97 4.16 -10.82 -21.97
CA ILE A 97 4.90 -9.62 -21.54
C ILE A 97 5.53 -9.93 -20.17
N HIS A 98 6.86 -10.13 -20.15
CA HIS A 98 7.65 -10.43 -18.96
C HIS A 98 7.32 -11.80 -18.31
N ASN A 99 7.74 -12.03 -17.05
CA ASN A 99 7.56 -13.29 -16.31
C ASN A 99 7.71 -13.04 -14.81
N GLU A 100 6.83 -13.60 -13.99
CA GLU A 100 6.92 -13.58 -12.52
C GLU A 100 7.33 -12.23 -11.88
N PRO A 101 6.70 -11.10 -12.26
CA PRO A 101 7.05 -9.78 -11.73
C PRO A 101 6.90 -9.67 -10.20
N ASN A 102 6.14 -10.57 -9.58
CA ASN A 102 5.87 -10.64 -8.15
C ASN A 102 6.90 -11.46 -7.35
N HIS A 103 7.96 -11.98 -7.98
CA HIS A 103 8.98 -12.76 -7.28
C HIS A 103 9.56 -11.97 -6.10
N GLN A 104 9.58 -12.54 -4.88
CA GLN A 104 9.90 -11.82 -3.64
C GLN A 104 11.28 -11.14 -3.66
N GLU A 105 12.26 -11.80 -4.26
CA GLU A 105 13.63 -11.28 -4.39
C GLU A 105 13.80 -10.29 -5.56
N GLY A 106 12.75 -10.06 -6.36
CA GLY A 106 12.78 -9.17 -7.52
C GLY A 106 13.80 -9.58 -8.60
N ILE A 107 14.12 -10.88 -8.66
CA ILE A 107 15.06 -11.47 -9.64
C ILE A 107 14.59 -11.17 -11.06
N GLU A 108 13.30 -11.33 -11.33
CA GLU A 108 12.66 -11.08 -12.62
C GLU A 108 11.53 -10.06 -12.47
N GLY A 109 11.77 -8.92 -11.79
CA GLY A 109 10.79 -7.82 -11.82
C GLY A 109 10.75 -6.93 -10.59
N TRP A 110 9.56 -6.79 -10.00
CA TRP A 110 9.26 -5.70 -9.07
C TRP A 110 9.39 -6.07 -7.60
N GLY A 111 9.02 -7.30 -7.21
CA GLY A 111 8.87 -7.72 -5.81
C GLY A 111 7.42 -8.05 -5.45
N SER A 112 7.14 -8.58 -4.25
CA SER A 112 5.82 -9.13 -3.91
C SER A 112 4.84 -8.15 -3.24
N SER A 113 5.22 -6.88 -3.03
CA SER A 113 4.37 -5.90 -2.33
C SER A 113 3.22 -5.34 -3.18
N ASP A 114 2.24 -4.68 -2.56
CA ASP A 114 1.14 -4.04 -3.30
C ASP A 114 1.62 -2.84 -4.13
N ASP A 115 2.64 -2.12 -3.65
CA ASP A 115 3.24 -1.01 -4.40
C ASP A 115 4.03 -1.52 -5.60
N ASN A 116 4.66 -2.69 -5.47
CA ASN A 116 5.26 -3.40 -6.58
C ASN A 116 4.21 -3.78 -7.63
N ALA A 117 3.07 -4.35 -7.21
CA ALA A 117 1.95 -4.66 -8.10
C ALA A 117 1.40 -3.41 -8.81
N ARG A 118 1.21 -2.30 -8.08
CA ARG A 118 0.73 -1.03 -8.65
C ARG A 118 1.73 -0.44 -9.64
N SER A 119 3.01 -0.47 -9.32
CA SER A 119 4.06 0.02 -10.22
C SER A 119 4.20 -0.86 -11.48
N PHE A 120 4.10 -2.18 -11.34
CA PHE A 120 4.09 -3.10 -12.49
C PHE A 120 2.85 -2.89 -13.34
N ARG A 121 1.66 -2.76 -12.74
CA ARG A 121 0.40 -2.48 -13.44
C ARG A 121 0.50 -1.23 -14.32
N GLU A 122 1.07 -0.13 -13.79
CA GLU A 122 1.22 1.11 -14.54
C GLU A 122 2.18 0.95 -15.72
N TRP A 123 3.34 0.32 -15.48
CA TRP A 123 4.30 0.01 -16.53
C TRP A 123 3.70 -0.91 -17.59
N TYR A 124 3.01 -1.97 -17.17
CA TYR A 124 2.38 -2.96 -18.04
C TYR A 124 1.28 -2.34 -18.91
N ARG A 125 0.44 -1.44 -18.36
CA ARG A 125 -0.59 -0.75 -19.15
C ARG A 125 0.02 0.01 -20.31
N GLN A 126 1.09 0.76 -20.05
CA GLN A 126 1.79 1.54 -21.07
C GLN A 126 2.48 0.63 -22.10
N VAL A 127 3.14 -0.44 -21.65
CA VAL A 127 3.76 -1.44 -22.54
C VAL A 127 2.71 -2.12 -23.42
N LEU A 128 1.59 -2.58 -22.86
CA LEU A 128 0.52 -3.23 -23.59
C LEU A 128 -0.08 -2.29 -24.65
N ALA A 129 -0.34 -1.03 -24.30
CA ALA A 129 -0.85 -0.03 -25.24
C ALA A 129 0.12 0.21 -26.41
N LEU A 130 1.41 0.43 -26.11
CA LEU A 130 2.44 0.66 -27.12
C LEU A 130 2.69 -0.58 -28.00
N LEU A 131 2.71 -1.78 -27.42
CA LEU A 131 2.85 -3.03 -28.17
C LEU A 131 1.66 -3.28 -29.09
N ARG A 132 0.43 -3.00 -28.64
CA ARG A 132 -0.77 -3.12 -29.49
C ARG A 132 -0.80 -2.10 -30.61
N GLN A 133 -0.35 -0.88 -30.34
CA GLN A 133 -0.22 0.15 -31.36
C GLN A 133 0.81 -0.26 -32.43
N ALA A 134 1.98 -0.76 -32.00
CA ALA A 134 3.05 -1.17 -32.91
C ALA A 134 2.74 -2.49 -33.64
N HIS A 135 2.02 -3.42 -32.99
CA HIS A 135 1.79 -4.78 -33.47
C HIS A 135 0.33 -5.22 -33.27
N PRO A 136 -0.65 -4.57 -33.94
CA PRO A 136 -2.09 -4.87 -33.75
C PRO A 136 -2.49 -6.30 -34.16
N TRP A 137 -1.62 -6.99 -34.91
CA TRP A 137 -1.80 -8.38 -35.32
C TRP A 137 -1.42 -9.39 -34.22
N ALA A 138 -0.63 -8.97 -33.23
CA ALA A 138 -0.13 -9.81 -32.16
C ALA A 138 -1.10 -9.83 -30.97
N LYS A 139 -1.08 -10.94 -30.22
CA LYS A 139 -1.84 -11.15 -28.98
C LYS A 139 -0.92 -11.12 -27.78
N PHE A 140 -1.24 -10.28 -26.81
CA PHE A 140 -0.38 -10.03 -25.65
C PHE A 140 -1.01 -10.57 -24.37
N GLY A 141 -0.28 -11.45 -23.68
CA GLY A 141 -0.70 -12.07 -22.44
C GLY A 141 -0.17 -11.35 -21.21
N PHE A 142 -0.96 -11.39 -20.14
CA PHE A 142 -0.47 -11.09 -18.80
C PHE A 142 0.39 -12.26 -18.31
N PRO A 143 1.58 -12.02 -17.73
CA PRO A 143 2.51 -13.10 -17.39
C PRO A 143 1.96 -13.98 -16.28
N GLY A 144 2.45 -15.22 -16.20
CA GLY A 144 2.31 -16.01 -14.99
C GLY A 144 3.00 -15.35 -13.80
N LEU A 145 2.45 -15.58 -12.60
CA LEU A 145 2.95 -15.03 -11.34
C LEU A 145 3.59 -16.14 -10.53
N ALA A 146 4.69 -15.85 -9.84
CA ALA A 146 5.35 -16.76 -8.93
C ALA A 146 4.36 -17.21 -7.84
N PRO A 147 4.05 -18.51 -7.72
CA PRO A 147 3.10 -19.00 -6.74
C PRO A 147 3.64 -18.77 -5.32
N HIS A 148 2.73 -18.56 -4.36
CA HIS A 148 3.03 -18.27 -2.95
C HIS A 148 3.71 -16.90 -2.68
N HIS A 149 4.03 -16.12 -3.71
CA HIS A 149 4.51 -14.74 -3.58
C HIS A 149 3.39 -13.71 -3.78
N ARG A 150 2.25 -13.92 -3.10
CA ARG A 150 1.08 -13.02 -3.12
C ARG A 150 0.48 -12.79 -4.52
N ASP A 151 0.46 -13.83 -5.34
CA ASP A 151 -0.15 -13.84 -6.67
C ASP A 151 -1.63 -13.44 -6.69
N LEU A 152 -2.46 -13.91 -5.74
CA LEU A 152 -3.90 -13.56 -5.72
C LEU A 152 -4.15 -12.06 -5.46
N PRO A 153 -3.53 -11.42 -4.44
CA PRO A 153 -3.58 -9.95 -4.32
C PRO A 153 -3.04 -9.22 -5.55
N TRP A 154 -1.99 -9.74 -6.19
CA TRP A 154 -1.45 -9.17 -7.43
C TRP A 154 -2.46 -9.19 -8.57
N LEU A 155 -3.19 -10.30 -8.74
CA LEU A 155 -4.30 -10.39 -9.69
C LEU A 155 -5.38 -9.34 -9.42
N ASP A 156 -5.74 -9.15 -8.14
CA ASP A 156 -6.78 -8.19 -7.75
C ASP A 156 -6.33 -6.75 -8.04
N ILE A 157 -5.06 -6.41 -7.78
CA ILE A 157 -4.49 -5.09 -8.07
C ILE A 157 -4.36 -4.84 -9.58
N CYS A 158 -3.94 -5.84 -10.35
CA CYS A 158 -3.73 -5.75 -11.80
C CYS A 158 -4.98 -6.06 -12.63
N GLN A 159 -6.18 -6.10 -12.03
CA GLN A 159 -7.38 -6.62 -12.67
C GLN A 159 -7.77 -5.94 -13.99
N ASP A 160 -7.53 -4.64 -14.13
CA ASP A 160 -7.88 -3.87 -15.32
C ASP A 160 -6.96 -4.21 -16.48
N VAL A 161 -5.65 -4.24 -16.26
CA VAL A 161 -4.68 -4.61 -17.29
C VAL A 161 -4.80 -6.09 -17.67
N ILE A 162 -5.16 -6.97 -16.73
CA ILE A 162 -5.49 -8.38 -17.02
C ILE A 162 -6.74 -8.47 -17.90
N ARG A 163 -7.76 -7.64 -17.64
CA ARG A 163 -8.97 -7.54 -18.48
C ARG A 163 -8.66 -7.00 -19.86
N GLU A 164 -7.65 -6.15 -19.99
CA GLU A 164 -7.20 -5.65 -21.29
C GLU A 164 -6.36 -6.68 -22.05
N SER A 165 -5.53 -7.51 -21.40
CA SER A 165 -4.70 -8.55 -22.04
C SER A 165 -5.53 -9.60 -22.80
N ASP A 166 -4.96 -10.19 -23.85
CA ASP A 166 -5.65 -11.19 -24.68
C ASP A 166 -5.86 -12.53 -23.95
N TRP A 167 -4.99 -12.85 -23.00
CA TRP A 167 -5.04 -14.05 -22.16
C TRP A 167 -4.28 -13.82 -20.85
N LEU A 168 -4.52 -14.68 -19.86
CA LEU A 168 -3.89 -14.63 -18.53
C LEU A 168 -2.97 -15.84 -18.33
N GLY A 169 -1.69 -15.59 -18.06
CA GLY A 169 -0.70 -16.61 -17.69
C GLY A 169 -0.93 -17.13 -16.27
N CYS A 170 -0.59 -18.39 -16.02
CA CYS A 170 -0.65 -19.01 -14.69
C CYS A 170 0.50 -20.01 -14.51
N HIS A 171 1.15 -19.98 -13.34
CA HIS A 171 2.29 -20.84 -12.98
C HIS A 171 1.96 -21.80 -11.81
N PRO A 172 1.19 -22.87 -12.04
CA PRO A 172 0.96 -23.90 -11.04
C PRO A 172 2.19 -24.80 -10.85
N TYR A 173 2.73 -24.81 -9.64
CA TYR A 173 3.74 -25.78 -9.21
C TYR A 173 3.21 -26.62 -8.06
N TRP A 174 3.72 -27.84 -7.92
CA TRP A 174 3.28 -28.77 -6.88
C TRP A 174 4.42 -29.62 -6.37
N GLN A 175 4.21 -30.22 -5.20
CA GLN A 175 5.14 -31.14 -4.55
C GLN A 175 4.40 -32.38 -4.09
N TYR A 176 5.10 -33.51 -4.05
CA TYR A 176 4.54 -34.79 -3.69
C TYR A 176 3.32 -35.11 -4.56
N ASN A 177 2.19 -35.46 -3.95
CA ASN A 177 0.95 -35.82 -4.64
C ASN A 177 -0.12 -34.70 -4.62
N ASN A 178 0.26 -33.44 -4.38
CA ASN A 178 -0.71 -32.34 -4.26
C ASN A 178 -1.08 -31.65 -5.60
N MET A 179 -0.73 -32.24 -6.75
CA MET A 179 -1.06 -31.70 -8.10
C MET A 179 -2.56 -31.45 -8.34
N MET A 180 -3.44 -32.20 -7.68
CA MET A 180 -4.89 -32.06 -7.83
C MET A 180 -5.53 -31.11 -6.80
N LYS A 181 -4.73 -30.30 -6.11
CA LYS A 181 -5.21 -29.33 -5.11
C LYS A 181 -5.26 -27.92 -5.70
N ASP A 182 -6.32 -27.20 -5.39
CA ASP A 182 -6.56 -25.81 -5.83
C ASP A 182 -5.48 -24.84 -5.36
N ALA A 183 -4.80 -25.11 -4.24
CA ALA A 183 -3.68 -24.29 -3.78
C ALA A 183 -2.36 -24.53 -4.56
N TRP A 184 -2.29 -25.60 -5.37
CA TRP A 184 -1.08 -26.13 -5.99
C TRP A 184 -1.26 -26.34 -7.50
N GLY A 185 -1.34 -27.58 -7.98
CA GLY A 185 -1.46 -27.85 -9.41
C GLY A 185 -2.77 -27.32 -10.04
N LEU A 186 -3.86 -27.20 -9.28
CA LEU A 186 -5.12 -26.63 -9.80
C LEU A 186 -5.29 -25.13 -9.51
N ARG A 187 -4.20 -24.40 -9.24
CA ARG A 187 -4.21 -22.97 -8.87
C ARG A 187 -4.85 -22.05 -9.90
N PHE A 188 -4.85 -22.45 -11.17
CA PHE A 188 -5.56 -21.75 -12.25
C PHE A 188 -7.08 -21.63 -12.01
N LYS A 189 -7.70 -22.47 -11.18
CA LYS A 189 -9.12 -22.36 -10.81
C LYS A 189 -9.38 -21.04 -10.08
N LEU A 190 -8.49 -20.65 -9.17
CA LEU A 190 -8.59 -19.40 -8.42
C LEU A 190 -8.39 -18.16 -9.30
N TYR A 191 -7.64 -18.31 -10.40
CA TYR A 191 -7.50 -17.29 -11.44
C TYR A 191 -8.79 -17.16 -12.24
N HIS A 192 -9.37 -18.29 -12.64
CA HIS A 192 -10.64 -18.32 -13.38
C HIS A 192 -11.82 -17.77 -12.57
N GLU A 193 -11.86 -18.03 -11.25
CA GLU A 193 -12.86 -17.45 -10.35
C GLU A 193 -12.87 -15.91 -10.39
N ARG A 194 -11.68 -15.29 -10.50
CA ARG A 194 -11.51 -13.82 -10.61
C ARG A 194 -11.81 -13.30 -12.01
N PHE A 195 -11.42 -14.08 -13.03
CA PHE A 195 -11.54 -13.72 -14.44
C PHE A 195 -12.26 -14.81 -15.24
N PRO A 196 -13.59 -14.98 -15.03
CA PRO A 196 -14.35 -16.07 -15.64
C PRO A 196 -14.42 -15.98 -17.17
N ASP A 197 -14.26 -14.78 -17.71
CA ASP A 197 -14.30 -14.52 -19.15
C ASP A 197 -12.91 -14.61 -19.82
N LYS A 198 -11.85 -14.83 -19.05
CA LYS A 198 -10.48 -14.88 -19.58
C LYS A 198 -10.06 -16.31 -19.91
N ARG A 199 -9.47 -16.43 -21.11
CA ARG A 199 -8.68 -17.61 -21.45
C ARG A 199 -7.41 -17.60 -20.62
N ILE A 200 -7.11 -18.74 -20.02
CA ILE A 200 -5.90 -18.96 -19.25
C ILE A 200 -4.94 -19.81 -20.08
N GLU A 201 -3.69 -19.36 -20.17
CA GLU A 201 -2.59 -20.18 -20.68
C GLU A 201 -1.73 -20.57 -19.47
N ILE A 202 -1.56 -21.86 -19.20
CA ILE A 202 -0.63 -22.32 -18.19
C ILE A 202 0.76 -22.23 -18.84
N THR A 203 1.45 -21.13 -18.62
CA THR A 203 2.71 -20.85 -19.31
C THR A 203 3.89 -21.57 -18.68
N GLU A 204 3.77 -21.99 -17.42
CA GLU A 204 4.73 -22.87 -16.74
C GLU A 204 4.01 -23.76 -15.74
N PHE A 205 4.41 -25.02 -15.64
CA PHE A 205 4.06 -25.88 -14.52
C PHE A 205 5.16 -26.90 -14.25
N GLY A 206 5.22 -27.41 -13.03
CA GLY A 206 6.10 -28.53 -12.74
C GLY A 206 5.93 -29.15 -11.37
N ASN A 207 6.48 -30.37 -11.26
CA ASN A 207 6.68 -31.03 -9.98
C ASN A 207 8.07 -30.63 -9.44
N SER A 208 8.11 -30.03 -8.24
CA SER A 208 9.34 -29.61 -7.55
C SER A 208 9.71 -30.48 -6.35
N THR A 209 9.24 -31.73 -6.32
CA THR A 209 9.63 -32.74 -5.32
C THR A 209 11.10 -33.10 -5.50
N ASP A 210 11.79 -33.32 -4.38
CA ASP A 210 13.17 -33.80 -4.39
C ASP A 210 13.25 -35.13 -5.18
N PRO A 211 14.17 -35.26 -6.16
CA PRO A 211 14.36 -36.51 -6.92
C PRO A 211 14.65 -37.74 -6.04
N ASN A 212 15.21 -37.57 -4.85
CA ASN A 212 15.42 -38.66 -3.89
C ASN A 212 14.12 -39.14 -3.23
N GLN A 213 13.08 -38.31 -3.25
CA GLN A 213 11.78 -38.59 -2.64
C GLN A 213 10.77 -39.13 -3.67
N MET A 214 10.98 -38.90 -4.96
CA MET A 214 10.08 -39.35 -6.01
C MET A 214 10.83 -39.74 -7.30
N PRO A 215 10.74 -41.01 -7.73
CA PRO A 215 11.32 -41.46 -9.00
C PRO A 215 10.75 -40.71 -10.21
N ARG A 216 11.56 -40.56 -11.27
CA ARG A 216 11.18 -39.85 -12.50
C ARG A 216 9.98 -40.48 -13.21
N GLU A 217 9.78 -41.78 -13.06
CA GLU A 217 8.64 -42.54 -13.59
C GLU A 217 7.33 -42.11 -12.91
N GLU A 218 7.37 -41.83 -11.59
CA GLU A 218 6.19 -41.34 -10.88
C GLU A 218 5.87 -39.89 -11.29
N ILE A 219 6.89 -39.05 -11.45
CA ILE A 219 6.73 -37.70 -11.98
C ILE A 219 6.11 -37.75 -13.39
N ALA A 220 6.60 -38.65 -14.25
CA ALA A 220 6.03 -38.86 -15.59
C ALA A 220 4.55 -39.27 -15.54
N ARG A 221 4.17 -40.19 -14.64
CA ARG A 221 2.76 -40.57 -14.40
C ARG A 221 1.92 -39.42 -13.89
N GLN A 222 2.47 -38.55 -13.06
CA GLN A 222 1.77 -37.33 -12.61
C GLN A 222 1.52 -36.37 -13.77
N TYR A 223 2.50 -36.14 -14.65
CA TYR A 223 2.33 -35.23 -15.79
C TYR A 223 1.24 -35.73 -16.74
N VAL A 224 1.20 -37.04 -17.03
CA VAL A 224 0.12 -37.65 -17.81
C VAL A 224 -1.25 -37.40 -17.16
N ARG A 225 -1.40 -37.70 -15.87
CA ARG A 225 -2.65 -37.48 -15.12
C ARG A 225 -3.04 -36.01 -15.12
N TYR A 226 -2.08 -35.12 -14.94
CA TYR A 226 -2.31 -33.69 -14.90
C TYR A 226 -2.81 -33.17 -16.25
N TYR A 227 -2.14 -33.46 -17.36
CA TYR A 227 -2.62 -33.07 -18.70
C TYR A 227 -4.02 -33.58 -19.02
N GLN A 228 -4.32 -34.84 -18.65
CA GLN A 228 -5.65 -35.41 -18.84
C GLN A 228 -6.71 -34.68 -18.01
N GLU A 229 -6.38 -34.32 -16.76
CA GLU A 229 -7.26 -33.54 -15.88
C GLU A 229 -7.58 -32.16 -16.46
N LEU A 230 -6.58 -31.49 -17.06
CA LEU A 230 -6.75 -30.16 -17.64
C LEU A 230 -7.82 -30.09 -18.74
N ASN A 231 -8.16 -31.21 -19.38
CA ASN A 231 -9.20 -31.27 -20.40
C ASN A 231 -10.61 -30.98 -19.85
N LYS A 232 -10.81 -31.06 -18.53
CA LYS A 232 -12.10 -30.74 -17.89
C LYS A 232 -12.39 -29.24 -17.82
N TYR A 233 -11.41 -28.37 -18.12
CA TYR A 233 -11.52 -26.93 -17.90
C TYR A 233 -11.49 -26.17 -19.25
N PRO A 234 -12.66 -25.80 -19.81
CA PRO A 234 -12.77 -25.24 -21.17
C PRO A 234 -12.12 -23.85 -21.36
N TYR A 235 -11.78 -23.18 -20.27
CA TYR A 235 -11.11 -21.87 -20.29
C TYR A 235 -9.58 -21.98 -20.39
N LEU A 236 -9.01 -23.20 -20.35
CA LEU A 236 -7.57 -23.42 -20.55
C LEU A 236 -7.23 -23.56 -22.03
N GLY A 237 -6.20 -22.84 -22.49
CA GLY A 237 -5.71 -22.94 -23.87
C GLY A 237 -4.68 -24.06 -24.06
N SER A 238 -3.54 -23.89 -23.42
CA SER A 238 -2.38 -24.78 -23.43
C SER A 238 -1.78 -24.86 -22.03
N ALA A 239 -0.97 -25.89 -21.79
CA ALA A 239 -0.22 -26.02 -20.55
C ALA A 239 1.22 -26.44 -20.84
N SER A 240 2.16 -25.56 -20.52
CA SER A 240 3.58 -25.74 -20.80
C SER A 240 4.32 -26.20 -19.54
N ALA A 241 4.93 -27.40 -19.62
CA ALA A 241 5.85 -27.83 -18.57
C ALA A 241 7.10 -26.94 -18.55
N PHE A 242 7.68 -26.72 -17.37
CA PHE A 242 8.64 -25.64 -17.10
C PHE A 242 9.89 -25.58 -17.99
N ILE A 243 10.49 -26.70 -18.39
CA ILE A 243 11.68 -26.66 -19.26
C ILE A 243 11.95 -28.00 -19.96
N ALA A 244 12.29 -27.95 -21.25
CA ALA A 244 12.64 -29.12 -22.06
C ALA A 244 14.03 -29.66 -21.70
N SER A 245 15.03 -28.77 -21.73
CA SER A 245 16.46 -29.04 -21.57
C SER A 245 17.17 -27.73 -21.19
N SER A 246 18.39 -27.81 -20.65
CA SER A 246 19.14 -26.63 -20.23
C SER A 246 20.63 -26.93 -20.18
N PRO A 247 21.49 -26.05 -20.73
CA PRO A 247 22.93 -26.14 -20.52
C PRO A 247 23.34 -25.79 -19.08
N ASP A 248 22.51 -25.04 -18.35
CA ASP A 248 22.72 -24.75 -16.94
C ASP A 248 22.27 -25.95 -16.07
N PRO A 249 23.19 -26.58 -15.31
CA PRO A 249 22.93 -27.78 -14.52
C PRO A 249 21.96 -27.54 -13.35
N THR A 250 21.73 -26.28 -12.95
CA THR A 250 20.77 -25.92 -11.89
C THR A 250 19.36 -26.39 -12.21
N TRP A 251 19.03 -26.49 -13.51
CA TRP A 251 17.70 -26.88 -13.98
C TRP A 251 17.55 -28.38 -14.22
N ILE A 252 18.59 -29.19 -14.02
CA ILE A 252 18.61 -30.64 -14.31
C ILE A 252 17.45 -31.42 -13.64
N ARG A 253 16.96 -30.94 -12.49
CA ARG A 253 15.82 -31.56 -11.80
C ARG A 253 14.48 -31.38 -12.51
N PHE A 254 14.34 -30.38 -13.38
CA PHE A 254 13.07 -30.05 -14.04
C PHE A 254 13.01 -30.41 -15.53
N VAL A 255 14.17 -30.61 -16.17
CA VAL A 255 14.24 -30.91 -17.61
C VAL A 255 13.53 -32.22 -17.97
N TRP A 256 13.09 -32.32 -19.21
CA TRP A 256 12.58 -33.55 -19.82
C TRP A 256 13.69 -34.34 -20.51
N MET A 257 14.82 -33.69 -20.81
CA MET A 257 15.99 -34.29 -21.43
C MET A 257 17.26 -33.66 -20.89
N LYS A 258 18.27 -34.50 -20.64
CA LYS A 258 19.62 -34.03 -20.25
C LYS A 258 20.36 -33.47 -21.45
N GLU A 259 21.37 -32.65 -21.21
CA GLU A 259 22.13 -31.98 -22.27
C GLU A 259 22.78 -32.95 -23.28
N GLY A 260 23.14 -34.17 -22.85
CA GLY A 260 23.66 -35.23 -23.74
C GLY A 260 22.61 -35.94 -24.60
N GLY A 261 21.35 -35.48 -24.63
CA GLY A 261 20.26 -36.07 -25.43
C GLY A 261 19.51 -37.22 -24.76
N GLU A 262 19.84 -37.59 -23.53
CA GLU A 262 19.13 -38.61 -22.76
C GLU A 262 17.72 -38.10 -22.38
N MET A 263 16.70 -38.65 -23.04
CA MET A 263 15.29 -38.35 -22.75
C MET A 263 14.82 -39.06 -21.48
N LEU A 264 14.24 -38.30 -20.56
CA LEU A 264 13.71 -38.83 -19.30
C LEU A 264 12.33 -39.51 -19.51
N PRO A 265 11.86 -40.33 -18.55
CA PRO A 265 10.61 -41.08 -18.67
C PRO A 265 9.38 -40.26 -19.08
N VAL A 266 9.34 -38.97 -18.71
CA VAL A 266 8.24 -38.05 -19.07
C VAL A 266 8.04 -37.93 -20.58
N VAL A 267 9.10 -37.95 -21.39
CA VAL A 267 9.00 -37.81 -22.85
C VAL A 267 8.20 -38.98 -23.43
N HIS A 268 8.55 -40.20 -23.04
CA HIS A 268 7.87 -41.42 -23.48
C HIS A 268 6.45 -41.51 -22.93
N ALA A 269 6.23 -41.11 -21.67
CA ALA A 269 4.91 -41.12 -21.06
C ALA A 269 3.93 -40.16 -21.77
N ILE A 270 4.39 -38.95 -22.12
CA ILE A 270 3.58 -37.95 -22.82
C ILE A 270 3.38 -38.28 -24.30
N ALA A 271 4.35 -38.93 -24.95
CA ALA A 271 4.22 -39.44 -26.31
C ALA A 271 3.06 -40.46 -26.42
N ASN A 272 2.97 -41.36 -25.44
CA ASN A 272 1.98 -42.43 -25.36
C ASN A 272 0.68 -42.04 -24.64
N MET A 273 0.60 -40.81 -24.11
CA MET A 273 -0.59 -40.32 -23.43
C MET A 273 -1.78 -40.24 -24.40
N GLU A 274 -2.91 -40.79 -23.96
CA GLU A 274 -4.17 -40.65 -24.67
C GLU A 274 -4.65 -39.18 -24.69
N ARG A 275 -4.89 -38.64 -25.90
CA ARG A 275 -5.30 -37.24 -26.12
C ARG A 275 -6.78 -37.12 -26.48
N LYS A 276 -7.66 -37.70 -25.67
CA LYS A 276 -9.12 -37.59 -25.84
C LYS A 276 -9.64 -36.24 -25.34
N PRO A 277 -10.45 -35.52 -26.13
CA PRO A 277 -11.19 -34.37 -25.63
C PRO A 277 -12.18 -34.80 -24.54
N ALA A 278 -12.33 -33.99 -23.49
CA ALA A 278 -13.38 -34.18 -22.51
C ALA A 278 -14.69 -33.54 -23.00
N THR A 279 -15.81 -34.21 -22.75
CA THR A 279 -17.13 -33.59 -22.92
C THR A 279 -17.36 -32.64 -21.76
N VAL A 280 -17.39 -31.35 -22.06
CA VAL A 280 -17.62 -30.30 -21.06
C VAL A 280 -18.97 -29.65 -21.29
N VAL A 281 -19.71 -29.47 -20.20
CA VAL A 281 -20.82 -28.53 -20.15
C VAL A 281 -20.18 -27.16 -20.20
N VAL A 282 -20.07 -26.59 -21.41
CA VAL A 282 -19.78 -25.18 -21.56
C VAL A 282 -20.95 -24.47 -20.89
N PRO A 283 -20.75 -23.80 -19.74
CA PRO A 283 -21.80 -22.98 -19.18
C PRO A 283 -22.20 -22.00 -20.29
N PRO A 284 -23.49 -21.69 -20.49
CA PRO A 284 -23.84 -20.58 -21.37
C PRO A 284 -22.94 -19.42 -20.99
N LYS A 285 -22.24 -18.84 -21.98
CA LYS A 285 -21.49 -17.57 -21.85
C LYS A 285 -22.27 -16.76 -20.84
N PRO A 286 -21.70 -16.37 -19.68
CA PRO A 286 -22.50 -15.84 -18.60
C PRO A 286 -23.46 -14.86 -19.24
N LYS A 287 -24.78 -15.12 -19.17
CA LYS A 287 -25.74 -14.08 -19.49
C LYS A 287 -25.21 -12.89 -18.70
N PRO A 288 -25.05 -11.69 -19.31
CA PRO A 288 -24.60 -10.52 -18.57
C PRO A 288 -25.35 -10.58 -17.25
N LYS A 289 -24.58 -10.69 -16.14
CA LYS A 289 -25.12 -11.00 -14.83
C LYS A 289 -26.42 -10.21 -14.64
N PRO A 290 -27.45 -10.83 -14.05
CA PRO A 290 -28.83 -10.35 -14.06
C PRO A 290 -28.85 -8.84 -13.89
N SER A 291 -29.72 -8.16 -14.67
CA SER A 291 -29.88 -6.70 -14.66
C SER A 291 -29.46 -6.19 -13.30
N LYS A 292 -28.35 -5.42 -13.28
CA LYS A 292 -27.70 -4.89 -12.08
C LYS A 292 -28.76 -4.72 -11.00
N PRO A 293 -28.60 -5.30 -9.79
CA PRO A 293 -29.60 -5.19 -8.75
C PRO A 293 -30.13 -3.76 -8.76
N LYS A 294 -31.45 -3.54 -8.87
CA LYS A 294 -31.97 -2.17 -8.96
C LYS A 294 -31.52 -1.33 -7.76
N GLU A 295 -31.23 -2.03 -6.66
CA GLU A 295 -30.67 -1.52 -5.44
C GLU A 295 -29.77 -2.56 -4.74
N ARG A 296 -28.72 -2.10 -4.07
CA ARG A 296 -27.77 -2.91 -3.30
C ARG A 296 -27.71 -2.36 -1.88
N PHE A 297 -28.06 -3.21 -0.93
CA PHE A 297 -27.89 -2.93 0.49
C PHE A 297 -26.44 -3.20 0.92
N PHE A 298 -25.87 -2.30 1.71
CA PHE A 298 -24.53 -2.42 2.27
C PHE A 298 -24.64 -2.69 3.77
N PRO A 299 -24.42 -3.94 4.24
CA PRO A 299 -24.50 -4.30 5.65
C PRO A 299 -23.59 -3.45 6.56
N GLU A 300 -22.47 -2.97 6.01
CA GLU A 300 -21.45 -2.20 6.71
C GLU A 300 -21.99 -0.83 7.16
N THR A 301 -22.77 -0.16 6.32
CA THR A 301 -23.32 1.18 6.60
C THR A 301 -24.83 1.20 6.77
N LYS A 302 -25.48 0.05 6.58
CA LYS A 302 -26.94 -0.13 6.53
C LYS A 302 -27.62 0.82 5.54
N LYS A 303 -26.92 1.19 4.46
CA LYS A 303 -27.44 2.07 3.40
C LYS A 303 -27.70 1.31 2.12
N THR A 304 -28.67 1.79 1.36
CA THR A 304 -29.03 1.22 0.06
C THR A 304 -28.61 2.15 -1.06
N VAL A 305 -27.90 1.63 -2.06
CA VAL A 305 -27.54 2.37 -3.29
C VAL A 305 -28.38 1.82 -4.42
N ARG A 306 -29.01 2.68 -5.21
CA ARG A 306 -29.92 2.26 -6.28
C ARG A 306 -29.77 3.06 -7.56
N GLY A 307 -30.36 2.55 -8.64
CA GLY A 307 -30.39 3.22 -9.94
C GLY A 307 -29.00 3.57 -10.48
N LYS A 308 -28.85 4.79 -11.04
CA LYS A 308 -27.60 5.22 -11.68
C LYS A 308 -26.42 5.40 -10.73
N PHE A 309 -26.66 5.62 -9.43
CA PHE A 309 -25.59 5.66 -8.44
C PHE A 309 -25.02 4.27 -8.16
N LEU A 310 -25.85 3.23 -8.22
CA LEU A 310 -25.36 1.85 -8.12
C LEU A 310 -24.58 1.45 -9.37
N GLU A 311 -25.02 1.89 -10.56
CA GLU A 311 -24.25 1.67 -11.78
C GLU A 311 -22.85 2.30 -11.71
N PHE A 312 -22.76 3.53 -11.18
CA PHE A 312 -21.49 4.23 -10.96
C PHE A 312 -20.63 3.49 -9.92
N PHE A 313 -21.23 3.09 -8.79
CA PHE A 313 -20.53 2.36 -7.74
C PHE A 313 -19.98 1.01 -8.22
N GLU A 314 -20.73 0.26 -9.03
CA GLU A 314 -20.25 -1.01 -9.60
C GLU A 314 -19.11 -0.82 -10.61
N THR A 315 -19.05 0.34 -11.27
CA THR A 315 -18.04 0.65 -12.28
C THR A 315 -16.70 1.03 -11.62
N TYR A 316 -16.75 1.85 -10.57
CA TYR A 316 -15.55 2.42 -9.95
C TYR A 316 -15.20 1.83 -8.58
N GLY A 317 -16.11 1.04 -8.01
CA GLY A 317 -15.89 0.23 -6.83
C GLY A 317 -15.70 1.02 -5.53
N LEU A 318 -15.40 0.25 -4.48
CA LEU A 318 -15.16 0.75 -3.13
C LEU A 318 -13.95 1.70 -3.07
N ASP A 319 -13.00 1.55 -4.00
CA ASP A 319 -11.77 2.33 -4.01
C ASP A 319 -11.99 3.80 -4.37
N LEU A 320 -12.78 4.07 -5.40
CA LEU A 320 -13.13 5.44 -5.76
C LEU A 320 -14.28 5.98 -4.90
N CYS A 321 -15.30 5.17 -4.63
CA CYS A 321 -16.52 5.65 -3.99
C CYS A 321 -16.44 5.61 -2.45
N GLY A 322 -15.85 4.54 -1.90
CA GLY A 322 -16.05 4.13 -0.51
C GLY A 322 -17.50 3.70 -0.23
N TYR A 323 -17.82 3.25 0.98
CA TYR A 323 -19.17 2.79 1.31
C TYR A 323 -20.20 3.94 1.24
N PRO A 324 -21.47 3.68 0.89
CA PRO A 324 -22.52 4.69 0.96
C PRO A 324 -22.76 5.10 2.41
N ILE A 325 -22.80 6.40 2.67
CA ILE A 325 -23.01 6.96 4.03
C ILE A 325 -24.42 7.54 4.20
N THR A 326 -25.17 7.72 3.11
CA THR A 326 -26.56 8.21 3.10
C THR A 326 -27.44 7.28 2.26
N GLU A 327 -28.75 7.30 2.52
CA GLU A 327 -29.73 6.85 1.52
C GLU A 327 -29.74 7.83 0.35
N GLN A 328 -30.33 7.46 -0.79
CA GLN A 328 -30.58 8.43 -1.86
C GLN A 328 -31.66 9.43 -1.42
N PHE A 329 -31.39 10.73 -1.54
CA PHE A 329 -32.29 11.83 -1.15
C PHE A 329 -32.34 12.92 -2.24
N GLN A 330 -33.25 13.91 -2.12
CA GLN A 330 -33.26 15.08 -3.00
C GLN A 330 -32.51 16.24 -2.36
N GLU A 331 -31.63 16.88 -3.14
CA GLU A 331 -30.92 18.08 -2.73
C GLU A 331 -30.97 19.08 -3.89
N TYR A 332 -31.55 20.27 -3.65
CA TYR A 332 -31.85 21.27 -4.68
C TYR A 332 -32.67 20.71 -5.86
N GLY A 333 -33.60 19.80 -5.59
CA GLY A 333 -34.47 19.17 -6.60
C GLY A 333 -33.80 18.06 -7.43
N LEU A 334 -32.53 17.75 -7.18
CA LEU A 334 -31.79 16.68 -7.87
C LEU A 334 -31.60 15.46 -6.96
N PRO A 335 -31.82 14.23 -7.45
CA PRO A 335 -31.45 13.03 -6.70
C PRO A 335 -29.96 13.04 -6.40
N SER A 336 -29.59 12.80 -5.14
CA SER A 336 -28.21 12.84 -4.63
C SER A 336 -27.96 11.71 -3.65
N GLN A 337 -26.73 11.21 -3.60
CA GLN A 337 -26.29 10.22 -2.61
C GLN A 337 -24.80 10.37 -2.31
N TYR A 338 -24.46 10.28 -1.03
CA TYR A 338 -23.09 10.42 -0.56
C TYR A 338 -22.45 9.08 -0.23
N PHE A 339 -21.19 8.97 -0.60
CA PHE A 339 -20.29 7.87 -0.32
C PHE A 339 -19.10 8.40 0.50
N GLN A 340 -18.33 7.52 1.13
CA GLN A 340 -17.20 7.91 2.00
C GLN A 340 -16.15 8.77 1.29
N ARG A 341 -16.00 8.67 -0.04
CA ARG A 341 -14.94 9.32 -0.80
C ARG A 341 -15.44 10.28 -1.89
N LEU A 342 -16.72 10.27 -2.21
CA LEU A 342 -17.33 11.18 -3.19
C LEU A 342 -18.84 11.34 -2.94
N ALA A 343 -19.43 12.35 -3.56
CA ALA A 343 -20.88 12.50 -3.64
C ALA A 343 -21.31 12.45 -5.10
N LEU A 344 -22.42 11.79 -5.36
CA LEU A 344 -23.03 11.69 -6.67
C LEU A 344 -24.34 12.47 -6.67
N GLU A 345 -24.60 13.18 -7.76
CA GLU A 345 -25.91 13.75 -8.04
C GLU A 345 -26.31 13.47 -9.50
N GLU A 346 -27.61 13.31 -9.72
CA GLU A 346 -28.19 13.05 -11.03
C GLU A 346 -28.75 14.36 -11.59
N THR A 347 -28.04 14.98 -12.52
CA THR A 347 -28.43 16.30 -13.07
C THR A 347 -29.57 16.23 -14.08
N GLN A 348 -29.69 15.09 -14.75
CA GLN A 348 -30.72 14.75 -15.71
C GLN A 348 -30.95 13.25 -15.59
N LYS A 349 -32.17 12.77 -15.89
CA LYS A 349 -32.50 11.34 -15.84
C LYS A 349 -31.47 10.51 -16.62
N GLY A 350 -30.68 9.72 -15.91
CA GLY A 350 -29.63 8.87 -16.47
C GLY A 350 -28.19 9.41 -16.39
N LYS A 351 -27.97 10.70 -16.10
CA LYS A 351 -26.64 11.35 -16.11
C LYS A 351 -26.17 11.69 -14.71
N ILE A 352 -25.08 11.06 -14.29
CA ILE A 352 -24.45 11.25 -12.98
C ILE A 352 -23.26 12.21 -13.11
N ARG A 353 -23.17 13.18 -12.20
CA ARG A 353 -21.96 13.97 -11.97
C ARG A 353 -21.45 13.79 -10.55
N LEU A 354 -20.15 13.99 -10.39
CA LEU A 354 -19.56 14.19 -9.07
C LEU A 354 -20.07 15.53 -8.54
N LYS A 355 -20.71 15.49 -7.38
CA LYS A 355 -21.11 16.70 -6.67
C LYS A 355 -19.88 17.34 -6.04
N LEU A 356 -19.69 18.63 -6.26
CA LEU A 356 -18.70 19.42 -5.52
C LEU A 356 -19.15 19.46 -4.05
N VAL A 357 -18.50 18.66 -3.23
CA VAL A 357 -18.59 18.77 -1.78
C VAL A 357 -17.46 19.71 -1.37
N GLY A 358 -17.78 20.79 -0.64
CA GLY A 358 -16.76 21.67 -0.07
C GLY A 358 -15.70 20.83 0.64
N SER A 359 -14.42 21.15 0.45
CA SER A 359 -13.32 20.32 0.95
C SER A 359 -13.43 20.07 2.47
N GLU A 360 -13.97 21.05 3.21
CA GLU A 360 -14.28 20.95 4.64
C GLU A 360 -15.39 19.92 4.93
N VAL A 361 -16.47 19.94 4.15
CA VAL A 361 -17.59 18.99 4.28
C VAL A 361 -17.14 17.56 3.92
N TRP A 362 -16.25 17.41 2.93
CA TRP A 362 -15.68 16.12 2.55
C TRP A 362 -14.77 15.56 3.64
N GLN A 363 -13.87 16.38 4.20
CA GLN A 363 -12.99 15.97 5.31
C GLN A 363 -13.78 15.65 6.58
N ALA A 364 -14.79 16.44 6.92
CA ALA A 364 -15.65 16.20 8.07
C ALA A 364 -16.41 14.87 7.93
N ARG A 365 -16.93 14.56 6.74
CA ARG A 365 -17.61 13.27 6.46
C ARG A 365 -16.67 12.08 6.50
N LYS A 366 -15.46 12.21 5.94
CA LYS A 366 -14.42 11.19 6.06
C LYS A 366 -14.10 10.92 7.53
N LYS A 367 -14.02 11.99 8.34
CA LYS A 367 -13.69 11.86 9.75
C LYS A 367 -14.82 11.23 10.58
N ILE A 368 -16.08 11.58 10.30
CA ILE A 368 -17.24 10.92 10.89
C ILE A 368 -17.21 9.42 10.58
N ALA A 369 -17.00 9.04 9.32
CA ALA A 369 -16.97 7.62 8.93
C ALA A 369 -15.82 6.85 9.62
N GLU A 370 -14.64 7.47 9.79
CA GLU A 370 -13.54 6.88 10.57
C GLU A 370 -13.90 6.68 12.05
N LEU A 371 -14.53 7.68 12.67
CA LEU A 371 -14.94 7.63 14.08
C LEU A 371 -16.08 6.63 14.30
N GLU A 372 -17.04 6.56 13.38
CA GLU A 372 -18.14 5.58 13.41
C GLU A 372 -17.63 4.15 13.27
N ALA A 373 -16.68 3.90 12.36
CA ALA A 373 -16.02 2.61 12.24
C ALA A 373 -15.25 2.25 13.52
N GLN A 374 -14.61 3.22 14.18
CA GLN A 374 -13.92 3.01 15.44
C GLN A 374 -14.89 2.71 16.60
N VAL A 375 -16.02 3.40 16.68
CA VAL A 375 -17.10 3.09 17.63
C VAL A 375 -17.66 1.70 17.39
N GLN A 376 -17.91 1.32 16.14
CA GLN A 376 -18.45 0.01 15.77
C GLN A 376 -17.46 -1.12 16.10
N LEU A 377 -16.17 -0.93 15.80
CA LEU A 377 -15.11 -1.86 16.16
C LEU A 377 -15.00 -2.01 17.68
N LEU A 378 -15.07 -0.91 18.43
CA LEU A 378 -15.04 -0.93 19.90
C LEU A 378 -16.33 -1.50 20.52
N SER A 379 -17.47 -1.39 19.84
CA SER A 379 -18.77 -1.92 20.31
C SER A 379 -18.96 -3.41 20.00
N GLN A 380 -18.28 -3.93 18.97
CA GLN A 380 -18.31 -5.35 18.58
C GLN A 380 -17.21 -6.19 19.25
N LYS A 381 -16.25 -5.55 19.91
CA LYS A 381 -15.18 -6.22 20.65
C LYS A 381 -15.68 -6.56 22.07
N PRO A 382 -15.58 -7.83 22.53
CA PRO A 382 -15.79 -8.12 23.94
C PRO A 382 -14.84 -7.27 24.80
N PRO A 383 -15.20 -6.97 26.07
CA PRO A 383 -14.36 -6.16 26.95
C PRO A 383 -12.91 -6.66 26.94
N ALA A 384 -11.99 -5.70 26.88
CA ALA A 384 -10.82 -5.73 26.01
C ALA A 384 -9.83 -6.92 26.09
N SER A 385 -9.05 -6.98 25.01
CA SER A 385 -7.82 -7.76 24.88
C SER A 385 -6.94 -7.67 26.13
N SER A 386 -6.67 -8.84 26.71
CA SER A 386 -5.71 -9.18 27.78
C SER A 386 -5.32 -8.07 28.76
N ALA A 387 -5.56 -8.32 30.06
CA ALA A 387 -4.91 -7.57 31.13
C ALA A 387 -3.42 -7.38 30.80
N ALA A 388 -2.91 -6.16 30.94
CA ALA A 388 -1.56 -5.81 30.51
C ALA A 388 -0.54 -6.79 31.12
N ARG A 389 0.41 -7.29 30.31
CA ARG A 389 1.49 -8.14 30.80
C ARG A 389 2.26 -7.36 31.88
N PRO A 390 2.29 -7.81 33.14
CA PRO A 390 3.01 -7.08 34.17
C PRO A 390 4.53 -7.13 33.89
N PRO A 391 5.32 -6.24 34.50
CA PRO A 391 6.78 -6.32 34.43
C PRO A 391 7.27 -7.68 34.96
N ILE A 392 7.77 -8.52 34.06
CA ILE A 392 8.26 -9.87 34.38
C ILE A 392 9.77 -9.91 34.08
N GLN A 393 10.56 -10.33 35.07
CA GLN A 393 11.97 -10.64 34.89
C GLN A 393 12.12 -12.09 34.45
N ASP A 394 12.49 -12.32 33.19
CA ASP A 394 12.76 -13.65 32.68
C ASP A 394 14.17 -14.09 33.06
N ILE A 395 14.27 -15.07 33.96
CA ILE A 395 15.52 -15.64 34.46
C ILE A 395 15.61 -17.14 34.15
N THR A 396 14.80 -17.62 33.20
CA THR A 396 14.66 -19.06 32.86
C THR A 396 16.01 -19.70 32.47
N ASP A 397 16.91 -18.93 31.88
CA ASP A 397 18.21 -19.40 31.40
C ASP A 397 19.33 -19.24 32.44
N ASP A 398 19.11 -18.45 33.51
CA ASP A 398 20.10 -18.12 34.54
C ASP A 398 20.00 -18.97 35.81
N LEU A 399 18.98 -19.83 35.91
CA LEU A 399 18.74 -20.66 37.09
C LEU A 399 19.50 -21.99 37.06
N PRO A 400 19.95 -22.50 38.23
CA PRO A 400 20.52 -23.84 38.36
C PRO A 400 19.63 -24.93 37.74
N LYS A 401 20.24 -25.79 36.93
CA LYS A 401 19.62 -26.96 36.29
C LYS A 401 20.41 -28.22 36.64
N HIS A 402 19.76 -29.37 36.59
CA HIS A 402 20.40 -30.64 36.89
C HIS A 402 21.52 -30.96 35.88
N SER A 403 22.69 -31.39 36.38
CA SER A 403 23.90 -31.66 35.59
C SER A 403 23.73 -32.79 34.58
N ASN A 404 22.97 -33.84 34.92
CA ASN A 404 22.57 -34.90 33.99
C ASN A 404 21.70 -34.33 32.84
N PRO A 405 22.15 -34.41 31.57
CA PRO A 405 21.41 -33.89 30.42
C PRO A 405 20.09 -34.63 30.15
N ASN A 406 19.93 -35.85 30.65
CA ASN A 406 18.72 -36.66 30.47
C ASN A 406 17.61 -36.29 31.47
N LYS A 407 17.91 -35.46 32.49
CA LYS A 407 16.90 -34.91 33.41
C LYS A 407 16.46 -33.53 32.95
N ARG A 408 15.40 -33.50 32.13
CA ARG A 408 14.76 -32.28 31.62
C ARG A 408 13.25 -32.40 31.78
N TYR A 409 12.59 -31.27 31.98
CA TYR A 409 11.14 -31.23 31.96
C TYR A 409 10.62 -31.48 30.54
N ALA A 410 9.50 -32.19 30.43
CA ALA A 410 8.77 -32.35 29.18
C ALA A 410 8.17 -31.00 28.73
N THR A 411 7.72 -30.93 27.48
CA THR A 411 6.99 -29.77 26.94
C THR A 411 5.55 -30.14 26.58
N ARG A 412 4.66 -29.14 26.52
CA ARG A 412 3.24 -29.26 26.15
C ARG A 412 2.79 -28.11 25.25
N ALA A 413 1.62 -28.24 24.60
CA ALA A 413 1.01 -27.12 23.91
C ALA A 413 0.35 -26.15 24.91
N LEU A 414 0.30 -24.86 24.59
CA LEU A 414 -0.35 -23.86 25.46
C LEU A 414 -1.86 -24.11 25.62
N THR A 415 -2.50 -24.74 24.62
CA THR A 415 -3.91 -25.15 24.67
C THR A 415 -4.19 -26.26 25.68
N ASP A 416 -3.17 -26.98 26.11
CA ASP A 416 -3.31 -28.05 27.11
C ASP A 416 -3.37 -27.48 28.54
N ILE A 417 -3.11 -26.17 28.71
CA ILE A 417 -3.19 -25.49 29.99
C ILE A 417 -4.66 -25.18 30.31
N SER A 418 -5.16 -25.74 31.41
CA SER A 418 -6.54 -25.57 31.87
C SER A 418 -6.67 -24.86 33.23
N ARG A 419 -5.56 -24.56 33.92
CA ARG A 419 -5.61 -23.90 35.26
C ARG A 419 -4.31 -23.23 35.71
N ILE A 420 -4.45 -22.33 36.68
CA ILE A 420 -3.34 -21.72 37.43
C ILE A 420 -3.35 -22.28 38.85
N ILE A 421 -2.22 -22.84 39.30
CA ILE A 421 -2.06 -23.41 40.63
C ILE A 421 -1.15 -22.53 41.48
N ILE A 422 -1.69 -22.03 42.59
CA ILE A 422 -0.99 -21.17 43.55
C ILE A 422 -0.30 -22.01 44.62
N HIS A 423 0.96 -21.66 44.89
CA HIS A 423 1.84 -22.30 45.86
C HIS A 423 2.41 -21.31 46.86
N HIS A 424 2.90 -21.84 47.98
CA HIS A 424 3.83 -21.15 48.86
C HIS A 424 5.04 -22.02 49.16
N THR A 425 6.12 -21.41 49.62
CA THR A 425 7.38 -22.12 49.92
C THR A 425 7.45 -22.67 51.35
N ALA A 426 6.62 -22.19 52.26
CA ALA A 426 6.74 -22.42 53.72
C ALA A 426 8.09 -21.95 54.31
N THR A 427 8.78 -21.03 53.63
CA THR A 427 10.07 -20.46 54.05
C THR A 427 9.95 -18.98 54.42
N ALA A 428 11.09 -18.32 54.70
CA ALA A 428 11.15 -16.86 54.77
C ALA A 428 10.70 -16.22 53.44
N PRO A 429 9.99 -15.07 53.46
CA PRO A 429 9.58 -14.35 52.26
C PRO A 429 10.74 -13.83 51.39
N SER A 430 11.93 -13.70 51.97
CA SER A 430 13.15 -13.22 51.31
C SER A 430 13.90 -14.29 50.50
N ILE A 431 13.39 -15.52 50.40
CA ILE A 431 14.06 -16.56 49.61
C ILE A 431 14.02 -16.21 48.11
N THR A 432 15.16 -16.32 47.44
CA THR A 432 15.30 -15.97 46.02
C THR A 432 14.98 -17.16 45.10
N PRO A 433 14.58 -16.91 43.84
CA PRO A 433 14.42 -17.98 42.84
C PRO A 433 15.66 -18.86 42.69
N GLN A 434 16.87 -18.28 42.75
CA GLN A 434 18.14 -18.99 42.67
C GLN A 434 18.31 -19.98 43.83
N ARG A 435 17.99 -19.58 45.06
CA ARG A 435 18.06 -20.49 46.22
C ARG A 435 17.00 -21.60 46.15
N LEU A 436 15.80 -21.28 45.66
CA LEU A 436 14.75 -22.28 45.43
C LEU A 436 15.18 -23.32 44.38
N ALA A 437 15.71 -22.86 43.24
CA ALA A 437 16.25 -23.72 42.19
C ALA A 437 17.40 -24.59 42.71
N GLN A 438 18.37 -24.01 43.43
CA GLN A 438 19.51 -24.73 44.00
C GLN A 438 19.07 -25.84 44.96
N TYR A 439 18.10 -25.55 45.84
CA TYR A 439 17.56 -26.54 46.76
C TYR A 439 16.84 -27.67 46.01
N GLN A 440 16.00 -27.35 45.03
CA GLN A 440 15.23 -28.35 44.29
C GLN A 440 16.12 -29.23 43.42
N VAL A 441 17.16 -28.67 42.80
CA VAL A 441 18.13 -29.44 42.02
C VAL A 441 19.00 -30.29 42.94
N ASN A 442 19.64 -29.70 43.95
CA ASN A 442 20.68 -30.41 44.70
C ASN A 442 20.15 -31.28 45.84
N LYS A 443 18.99 -30.95 46.41
CA LYS A 443 18.41 -31.66 47.56
C LYS A 443 17.20 -32.50 47.19
N LEU A 444 16.41 -32.06 46.20
CA LEU A 444 15.22 -32.80 45.75
C LEU A 444 15.43 -33.52 44.41
N ASP A 445 16.64 -33.47 43.85
CA ASP A 445 17.03 -34.18 42.63
C ASP A 445 16.14 -33.86 41.42
N LYS A 446 15.62 -32.63 41.36
CA LYS A 446 14.73 -32.15 40.29
C LYS A 446 15.52 -31.63 39.08
N PRO A 447 14.96 -31.72 37.84
CA PRO A 447 15.58 -31.15 36.64
C PRO A 447 15.92 -29.65 36.73
N GLY A 448 15.15 -28.89 37.50
CA GLY A 448 15.29 -27.45 37.72
C GLY A 448 14.26 -26.98 38.75
N ILE A 449 14.02 -25.67 38.85
CA ILE A 449 12.90 -25.17 39.66
C ILE A 449 11.55 -25.66 39.10
N VAL A 450 10.62 -26.07 39.95
CA VAL A 450 9.34 -26.69 39.55
C VAL A 450 8.21 -25.69 39.25
N TYR A 451 8.45 -24.38 39.43
CA TYR A 451 7.43 -23.34 39.23
C TYR A 451 7.66 -22.58 37.93
N HIS A 452 6.59 -22.07 37.33
CA HIS A 452 6.68 -21.22 36.14
C HIS A 452 6.96 -19.76 36.52
N PHE A 453 6.40 -19.31 37.64
CA PHE A 453 6.60 -17.96 38.16
C PHE A 453 6.87 -17.96 39.67
N VAL A 454 7.70 -17.03 40.13
CA VAL A 454 7.92 -16.68 41.53
C VAL A 454 7.52 -15.22 41.74
N VAL A 455 6.62 -14.95 42.68
CA VAL A 455 6.20 -13.58 43.06
C VAL A 455 6.87 -13.20 44.37
N ALA A 456 7.98 -12.47 44.31
CA ALA A 456 8.79 -12.11 45.47
C ALA A 456 8.07 -11.15 46.43
N ALA A 457 8.55 -11.08 47.69
CA ALA A 457 7.91 -10.31 48.77
C ALA A 457 7.72 -8.82 48.47
N ASP A 458 8.54 -8.25 47.59
CA ASP A 458 8.49 -6.85 47.13
C ASP A 458 7.58 -6.64 45.90
N GLY A 459 6.94 -7.69 45.38
CA GLY A 459 6.10 -7.66 44.18
C GLY A 459 6.85 -7.95 42.88
N THR A 460 8.16 -8.20 42.90
CA THR A 460 8.89 -8.56 41.68
C THR A 460 8.44 -9.93 41.17
N ILE A 461 8.05 -10.00 39.89
CA ILE A 461 7.65 -11.25 39.24
C ILE A 461 8.84 -11.81 38.44
N TYR A 462 9.24 -13.02 38.78
CA TYR A 462 10.25 -13.77 38.03
C TYR A 462 9.58 -14.88 37.22
N GLN A 463 9.86 -14.92 35.92
CA GLN A 463 9.59 -16.10 35.10
C GLN A 463 10.76 -17.07 35.22
N THR A 464 10.46 -18.29 35.67
CA THR A 464 11.46 -19.29 36.03
C THR A 464 11.42 -20.55 35.17
N ASN A 465 10.34 -20.74 34.41
CA ASN A 465 10.24 -21.70 33.31
C ASN A 465 9.41 -21.11 32.15
N ARG A 466 9.55 -21.68 30.94
CA ARG A 466 8.67 -21.36 29.80
C ARG A 466 7.26 -21.90 30.06
N LEU A 467 6.22 -21.28 29.49
CA LEU A 467 4.82 -21.71 29.70
C LEU A 467 4.56 -23.13 29.16
N GLU A 468 5.30 -23.52 28.13
CA GLU A 468 5.29 -24.83 27.50
C GLU A 468 5.96 -25.91 28.37
N THR A 469 6.72 -25.54 29.39
CA THR A 469 7.47 -26.49 30.24
C THR A 469 6.54 -27.18 31.23
N VAL A 470 6.47 -28.51 31.23
CA VAL A 470 5.73 -29.30 32.22
C VAL A 470 6.52 -29.36 33.53
N ALA A 471 6.44 -28.27 34.31
CA ALA A 471 7.15 -28.16 35.57
C ALA A 471 6.44 -28.96 36.68
N GLU A 472 7.18 -29.81 37.41
CA GLU A 472 6.65 -30.81 38.34
C GLU A 472 6.12 -30.25 39.69
N HIS A 473 5.32 -29.17 39.67
CA HIS A 473 4.79 -28.54 40.89
C HIS A 473 3.52 -29.17 41.48
N ALA A 474 2.75 -29.96 40.72
CA ALA A 474 1.43 -30.42 41.14
C ALA A 474 1.10 -31.86 40.73
N TYR A 475 2.10 -32.75 40.73
CA TYR A 475 1.93 -34.17 40.42
C TYR A 475 1.17 -34.38 39.09
N ARG A 476 0.04 -35.12 39.11
CA ARG A 476 -0.77 -35.40 37.91
C ARG A 476 -1.37 -34.17 37.23
N TYR A 477 -1.43 -33.03 37.92
CA TYR A 477 -1.98 -31.79 37.37
C TYR A 477 -0.93 -30.93 36.68
N SER A 478 0.37 -31.26 36.83
CA SER A 478 1.47 -30.50 36.18
C SER A 478 1.34 -30.40 34.65
N PRO A 479 0.90 -31.43 33.90
CA PRO A 479 0.73 -31.32 32.45
C PRO A 479 -0.34 -30.34 31.99
N GLU A 480 -1.27 -29.92 32.86
CA GLU A 480 -2.40 -29.06 32.48
C GLU A 480 -2.40 -27.70 33.21
N SER A 481 -1.29 -27.32 33.87
CA SER A 481 -1.31 -26.15 34.77
C SER A 481 -0.07 -25.28 34.77
N ILE A 482 -0.27 -24.01 35.13
CA ILE A 482 0.79 -23.05 35.43
C ILE A 482 0.94 -22.91 36.94
N GLY A 483 2.12 -23.25 37.46
CA GLY A 483 2.48 -23.09 38.86
C GLY A 483 3.06 -21.71 39.17
N ILE A 484 2.39 -20.95 40.04
CA ILE A 484 2.87 -19.66 40.56
C ILE A 484 3.15 -19.84 42.05
N VAL A 485 4.37 -19.52 42.50
CA VAL A 485 4.75 -19.63 43.92
C VAL A 485 4.95 -18.26 44.56
N PHE A 486 4.42 -18.11 45.78
CA PHE A 486 4.61 -16.97 46.65
C PHE A 486 5.56 -17.38 47.79
N PRO A 487 6.81 -16.87 47.82
CA PRO A 487 7.71 -17.09 48.94
C PRO A 487 7.14 -16.60 50.26
N GLY A 488 7.13 -17.46 51.27
CA GLY A 488 6.59 -17.14 52.59
C GLY A 488 5.96 -18.35 53.30
N ASN A 489 5.70 -18.19 54.60
CA ASN A 489 4.96 -19.14 55.41
C ASN A 489 3.56 -18.58 55.74
N PHE A 490 2.57 -18.97 54.94
CA PHE A 490 1.18 -18.50 55.05
C PHE A 490 0.31 -19.41 55.92
N THR A 491 0.94 -20.04 56.91
CA THR A 491 0.26 -20.81 57.95
C THR A 491 -0.54 -19.88 58.88
N ASN A 492 0.09 -18.79 59.33
CA ASN A 492 -0.50 -17.78 60.22
C ASN A 492 -0.49 -16.37 59.61
N ALA A 493 0.21 -16.17 58.49
CA ALA A 493 0.31 -14.92 57.75
C ALA A 493 -0.32 -15.06 56.35
N ILE A 494 -0.43 -13.94 55.63
CA ILE A 494 -0.82 -13.89 54.21
C ILE A 494 0.31 -13.22 53.41
N PRO A 495 0.33 -13.32 52.07
CA PRO A 495 1.31 -12.59 51.26
C PRO A 495 1.27 -11.08 51.50
N THR A 496 2.36 -10.39 51.20
CA THR A 496 2.44 -8.92 51.30
C THR A 496 1.46 -8.25 50.31
N ALA A 497 1.15 -6.97 50.53
CA ALA A 497 0.31 -6.21 49.59
C ALA A 497 0.91 -6.20 48.18
N ALA A 498 2.23 -5.96 48.08
CA ALA A 498 2.95 -5.98 46.81
C ALA A 498 2.92 -7.37 46.13
N GLN A 499 3.00 -8.46 46.90
CA GLN A 499 2.81 -9.81 46.38
C GLN A 499 1.40 -10.03 45.84
N LEU A 500 0.37 -9.62 46.57
CA LEU A 500 -1.03 -9.80 46.16
C LEU A 500 -1.36 -8.99 44.91
N GLU A 501 -0.90 -7.74 44.82
CA GLU A 501 -1.08 -6.88 43.65
C GLU A 501 -0.38 -7.45 42.41
N ALA A 502 0.92 -7.74 42.50
CA ALA A 502 1.68 -8.30 41.40
C ALA A 502 1.17 -9.69 40.98
N GLY A 503 0.80 -10.52 41.96
CA GLY A 503 0.16 -11.81 41.74
C GLY A 503 -1.19 -11.70 41.04
N GLY A 504 -2.00 -10.71 41.40
CA GLY A 504 -3.29 -10.43 40.77
C GLY A 504 -3.14 -9.99 39.31
N GLN A 505 -2.21 -9.07 39.02
CA GLN A 505 -1.88 -8.63 37.66
C GLN A 505 -1.36 -9.80 36.80
N LEU A 506 -0.47 -10.63 37.36
CA LEU A 506 0.06 -11.82 36.70
C LEU A 506 -1.05 -12.82 36.37
N CYS A 507 -1.93 -13.10 37.32
CA CYS A 507 -3.06 -14.00 37.12
C CYS A 507 -4.04 -13.46 36.08
N ALA A 508 -4.40 -12.17 36.12
CA ALA A 508 -5.28 -11.54 35.13
C ALA A 508 -4.68 -11.62 33.70
N TRP A 509 -3.38 -11.36 33.56
CA TRP A 509 -2.68 -11.51 32.28
C TRP A 509 -2.67 -12.97 31.80
N LEU A 510 -2.40 -13.95 32.67
CA LEU A 510 -2.40 -15.37 32.32
C LEU A 510 -3.81 -15.87 31.97
N LEU A 511 -4.84 -15.50 32.74
CA LEU A 511 -6.23 -15.86 32.48
C LEU A 511 -6.64 -15.41 31.08
N THR A 512 -6.35 -14.16 30.75
CA THR A 512 -6.70 -13.62 29.45
C THR A 512 -5.85 -14.18 28.30
N SER A 513 -4.55 -14.38 28.52
CA SER A 513 -3.62 -14.93 27.50
C SER A 513 -3.91 -16.40 27.17
N LEU A 514 -4.37 -17.17 28.15
CA LEU A 514 -4.64 -18.60 28.03
C LEU A 514 -6.14 -18.92 27.89
N ARG A 515 -7.01 -17.90 27.86
CA ARG A 515 -8.47 -18.01 27.78
C ARG A 515 -9.08 -18.83 28.93
N LEU A 516 -8.58 -18.59 30.14
CA LEU A 516 -9.05 -19.20 31.37
C LEU A 516 -9.99 -18.24 32.13
N SER A 517 -10.84 -18.80 32.97
CA SER A 517 -11.74 -18.07 33.86
C SER A 517 -11.22 -18.06 35.31
N THR A 518 -11.73 -17.14 36.13
CA THR A 518 -11.24 -16.91 37.50
C THR A 518 -11.39 -18.13 38.43
N ASP A 519 -12.38 -19.00 38.17
CA ASP A 519 -12.57 -20.28 38.87
C ASP A 519 -11.44 -21.29 38.62
N GLN A 520 -10.67 -21.10 37.55
CA GLN A 520 -9.50 -21.94 37.23
C GLN A 520 -8.23 -21.49 37.98
N ILE A 521 -8.32 -20.51 38.88
CA ILE A 521 -7.29 -20.19 39.88
C ILE A 521 -7.55 -20.99 41.15
N VAL A 522 -6.68 -21.96 41.44
CA VAL A 522 -6.80 -22.85 42.59
C VAL A 522 -5.50 -22.92 43.37
N GLY A 523 -5.57 -23.13 44.68
CA GLY A 523 -4.40 -23.47 45.50
C GLY A 523 -4.09 -24.95 45.44
N LEU A 524 -2.83 -25.34 45.62
CA LEU A 524 -2.45 -26.77 45.59
C LEU A 524 -3.26 -27.64 46.56
N SER A 525 -3.62 -27.12 47.73
CA SER A 525 -4.43 -27.78 48.77
C SER A 525 -5.87 -28.07 48.36
N GLU A 526 -6.37 -27.42 47.31
CA GLU A 526 -7.69 -27.70 46.73
C GLU A 526 -7.67 -28.95 45.85
N LEU A 527 -6.49 -29.38 45.39
CA LEU A 527 -6.32 -30.48 44.45
C LEU A 527 -5.75 -31.75 45.10
N ILE A 528 -4.89 -31.59 46.12
CA ILE A 528 -4.23 -32.67 46.84
C ILE A 528 -4.07 -32.34 48.32
N LYS A 529 -3.88 -33.36 49.16
CA LYS A 529 -3.61 -33.17 50.60
C LYS A 529 -2.23 -32.54 50.81
N THR A 530 -2.20 -31.22 50.99
CA THR A 530 -0.98 -30.44 51.30
C THR A 530 -1.33 -29.21 52.13
N GLN A 531 -0.34 -28.59 52.75
CA GLN A 531 -0.50 -27.29 53.39
C GLN A 531 -0.38 -26.11 52.41
N SER A 532 0.07 -26.31 51.17
CA SER A 532 0.26 -25.22 50.20
C SER A 532 -1.06 -24.75 49.56
N PRO A 533 -1.34 -23.45 49.41
CA PRO A 533 -0.47 -22.29 49.61
C PRO A 533 -0.66 -21.63 50.99
N GLY A 534 -0.72 -22.43 52.05
CA GLY A 534 -0.85 -22.02 53.45
C GLY A 534 -2.23 -22.30 54.03
N ARG A 535 -2.32 -22.45 55.36
CA ARG A 535 -3.60 -22.61 56.07
C ARG A 535 -4.55 -21.42 55.89
N GLN A 536 -4.01 -20.23 55.63
CA GLN A 536 -4.79 -19.01 55.42
C GLN A 536 -5.43 -18.90 54.02
N TRP A 537 -5.25 -19.88 53.12
CA TRP A 537 -5.72 -19.83 51.72
C TRP A 537 -7.26 -19.80 51.63
N LEU A 538 -7.92 -20.87 52.10
CA LEU A 538 -9.39 -20.99 52.14
C LEU A 538 -10.00 -20.72 53.53
N ARG A 539 -9.16 -20.66 54.57
CA ARG A 539 -9.57 -20.53 55.98
C ARG A 539 -8.83 -19.35 56.61
N GLY A 540 -9.26 -18.91 57.79
CA GLY A 540 -8.65 -17.76 58.47
C GLY A 540 -8.80 -16.47 57.64
N LYS A 541 -7.68 -15.85 57.27
CA LYS A 541 -7.64 -14.59 56.50
C LYS A 541 -8.05 -14.72 55.01
N LYS A 542 -8.34 -15.94 54.54
CA LYS A 542 -8.87 -16.25 53.18
C LYS A 542 -8.17 -15.48 52.07
N TRP A 543 -6.86 -15.61 51.97
CA TRP A 543 -6.12 -14.77 51.02
C TRP A 543 -6.36 -15.13 49.55
N LYS A 544 -7.06 -16.24 49.26
CA LYS A 544 -7.64 -16.51 47.94
C LYS A 544 -8.59 -15.38 47.51
N ASP A 545 -9.47 -14.94 48.39
CA ASP A 545 -10.44 -13.87 48.11
C ASP A 545 -9.70 -12.56 47.80
N LYS A 546 -8.67 -12.24 48.58
CA LYS A 546 -7.82 -11.05 48.37
C LYS A 546 -7.06 -11.08 47.06
N LEU A 547 -6.58 -12.26 46.63
CA LEU A 547 -5.94 -12.40 45.33
C LEU A 547 -6.96 -12.23 44.20
N LEU A 548 -8.16 -12.82 44.34
CA LEU A 548 -9.23 -12.67 43.36
C LEU A 548 -9.76 -11.23 43.27
N GLU A 549 -9.79 -10.48 44.36
CA GLU A 549 -10.07 -9.04 44.36
C GLU A 549 -9.06 -8.28 43.48
N GLN A 550 -7.75 -8.57 43.60
CA GLN A 550 -6.72 -7.97 42.75
C GLN A 550 -6.83 -8.40 41.28
N VAL A 551 -7.18 -9.67 41.03
CA VAL A 551 -7.45 -10.17 39.66
C VAL A 551 -8.64 -9.45 39.03
N ASN A 552 -9.74 -9.32 39.76
CA ASN A 552 -10.96 -8.66 39.27
C ASN A 552 -10.72 -7.16 39.07
N ALA A 553 -10.03 -6.47 39.98
CA ALA A 553 -9.65 -5.07 39.79
C ALA A 553 -8.76 -4.87 38.54
N ALA A 554 -7.87 -5.80 38.25
CA ALA A 554 -7.06 -5.78 37.02
C ALA A 554 -7.87 -6.09 35.75
N LEU A 555 -8.99 -6.83 35.86
CA LEU A 555 -9.92 -7.11 34.76
C LEU A 555 -10.96 -5.98 34.56
N GLU A 556 -11.40 -5.30 35.62
CA GLU A 556 -12.44 -4.25 35.60
C GLU A 556 -11.97 -2.92 35.00
N ASN A 557 -10.70 -2.54 35.23
CA ASN A 557 -10.07 -1.36 34.59
C ASN A 557 -10.11 -1.40 33.06
N VAL A 558 -10.26 -2.59 32.47
CA VAL A 558 -10.32 -2.82 31.03
C VAL A 558 -11.72 -2.49 30.45
N THR A 559 -12.78 -2.61 31.26
CA THR A 559 -14.19 -2.39 30.89
C THR A 559 -14.62 -0.92 30.94
N GLU A 560 -14.15 -0.17 31.94
CA GLU A 560 -14.51 1.25 32.11
C GLU A 560 -13.86 2.14 31.03
N ASP A 561 -12.59 1.90 30.70
CA ASP A 561 -11.86 2.63 29.67
C ASP A 561 -12.49 2.48 28.27
N GLN A 562 -13.02 1.29 27.97
CA GLN A 562 -13.70 1.03 26.70
C GLN A 562 -15.02 1.79 26.59
N THR A 563 -15.77 1.88 27.70
CA THR A 563 -17.06 2.59 27.75
C THR A 563 -16.86 4.11 27.65
N ALA A 564 -15.88 4.66 28.38
CA ALA A 564 -15.52 6.08 28.31
C ALA A 564 -15.00 6.49 26.92
N LEU A 565 -14.22 5.63 26.28
CA LEU A 565 -13.72 5.88 24.92
C LEU A 565 -14.85 5.90 23.89
N ILE A 566 -15.80 4.96 23.97
CA ILE A 566 -16.97 4.94 23.08
C ILE A 566 -17.81 6.22 23.24
N ALA A 567 -18.04 6.67 24.47
CA ALA A 567 -18.76 7.92 24.74
C ALA A 567 -18.05 9.14 24.14
N SER A 568 -16.73 9.23 24.31
CA SER A 568 -15.90 10.32 23.74
C SER A 568 -15.92 10.36 22.21
N LEU A 569 -15.87 9.19 21.56
CA LEU A 569 -15.92 9.10 20.10
C LEU A 569 -17.31 9.50 19.56
N ARG A 570 -18.39 9.13 20.25
CA ARG A 570 -19.76 9.55 19.90
C ARG A 570 -19.96 11.07 19.99
N ALA A 571 -19.37 11.72 21.00
CA ALA A 571 -19.42 13.18 21.12
C ALA A 571 -18.69 13.90 19.96
N GLN A 572 -17.56 13.35 19.50
CA GLN A 572 -16.82 13.89 18.35
C GLN A 572 -17.59 13.76 17.03
N ILE A 573 -18.34 12.67 16.86
CA ILE A 573 -19.21 12.47 15.69
C ILE A 573 -20.29 13.56 15.65
N ALA A 574 -20.97 13.81 16.77
CA ALA A 574 -22.03 14.82 16.85
C ALA A 574 -21.52 16.24 16.49
N ALA A 575 -20.35 16.63 16.99
CA ALA A 575 -19.76 17.94 16.69
C ALA A 575 -19.41 18.13 15.21
N LEU A 576 -18.92 17.08 14.54
CA LEU A 576 -18.61 17.13 13.11
C LEU A 576 -19.87 17.15 12.24
N GLN A 577 -20.95 16.52 12.70
CA GLN A 577 -22.24 16.54 12.01
C GLN A 577 -22.85 17.95 12.03
N GLU A 578 -22.78 18.64 13.17
CA GLU A 578 -23.24 20.02 13.31
C GLU A 578 -22.44 20.99 12.40
N GLU A 579 -21.14 20.78 12.28
CA GLU A 579 -20.28 21.58 11.41
C GLU A 579 -20.59 21.40 9.92
N ILE A 580 -20.98 20.18 9.51
CA ILE A 580 -21.40 19.92 8.13
C ILE A 580 -22.68 20.69 7.78
N GLU A 581 -23.65 20.78 8.71
CA GLU A 581 -24.88 21.54 8.45
C GLU A 581 -24.60 23.04 8.34
N ARG A 582 -23.75 23.60 9.21
CA ARG A 582 -23.30 24.99 9.09
C ARG A 582 -22.61 25.28 7.74
N LEU A 583 -21.74 24.38 7.29
CA LEU A 583 -21.01 24.54 6.03
C LEU A 583 -21.90 24.39 4.79
N LYS A 584 -23.02 23.66 4.88
CA LYS A 584 -24.00 23.56 3.80
C LYS A 584 -24.85 24.83 3.67
N GLU A 585 -25.22 25.44 4.79
CA GLU A 585 -25.97 26.71 4.80
C GLU A 585 -25.15 27.89 4.26
N ALA A 586 -23.81 27.82 4.33
CA ALA A 586 -22.90 28.87 3.88
C ALA A 586 -22.50 28.79 2.39
N ALA A 587 -22.91 27.77 1.62
CA ALA A 587 -22.52 27.60 0.23
C ALA A 587 -23.56 28.18 -0.76
N PRO A 588 -23.19 29.04 -1.72
CA PRO A 588 -24.13 29.57 -2.70
C PRO A 588 -24.48 28.51 -3.78
N PRO A 589 -25.69 28.55 -4.38
CA PRO A 589 -26.15 27.54 -5.34
C PRO A 589 -25.40 27.62 -6.69
N PRO A 590 -25.20 26.50 -7.40
CA PRO A 590 -24.50 26.49 -8.69
C PRO A 590 -25.46 26.88 -9.82
N GLY A 591 -25.26 28.05 -10.43
CA GLY A 591 -26.00 28.45 -11.64
C GLY A 591 -25.94 29.91 -12.08
N ALA A 592 -25.42 30.85 -11.30
CA ALA A 592 -25.30 32.24 -11.73
C ALA A 592 -23.89 32.54 -12.24
N LEU A 593 -23.76 32.94 -13.51
CA LEU A 593 -22.59 33.69 -13.98
C LEU A 593 -22.43 34.93 -13.08
N PRO A 594 -21.21 35.27 -12.63
CA PRO A 594 -21.03 36.49 -11.86
C PRO A 594 -21.34 37.69 -12.77
N ALA A 595 -22.32 38.49 -12.36
CA ALA A 595 -22.49 39.83 -12.89
C ALA A 595 -21.25 40.67 -12.53
N PRO A 596 -20.84 41.64 -13.38
CA PRO A 596 -19.65 42.44 -13.12
C PRO A 596 -19.92 43.35 -11.92
N GLY A 597 -19.25 43.05 -10.80
CA GLY A 597 -19.19 43.92 -9.63
C GLY A 597 -17.97 44.84 -9.70
N PRO A 598 -18.04 46.06 -9.12
CA PRO A 598 -17.01 47.07 -9.25
C PRO A 598 -15.71 46.65 -8.55
N THR A 599 -14.61 46.78 -9.27
CA THR A 599 -13.24 46.49 -8.83
C THR A 599 -12.84 47.41 -7.67
N PRO A 600 -12.36 46.88 -6.52
CA PRO A 600 -11.64 47.69 -5.56
C PRO A 600 -10.23 47.99 -6.09
N ALA A 601 -9.74 49.21 -5.86
CA ALA A 601 -8.53 49.77 -6.45
C ALA A 601 -7.24 48.94 -6.20
N PRO A 602 -6.27 48.96 -7.14
CA PRO A 602 -5.07 48.12 -7.08
C PRO A 602 -4.07 48.62 -6.04
N GLY A 603 -3.61 47.71 -5.18
CA GLY A 603 -2.41 47.87 -4.36
C GLY A 603 -1.17 47.31 -5.06
N PRO A 604 0.05 47.55 -4.56
CA PRO A 604 1.28 47.11 -5.21
C PRO A 604 1.37 45.58 -5.33
N ALA A 605 1.99 45.11 -6.42
CA ALA A 605 2.18 43.70 -6.75
C ALA A 605 2.95 42.97 -5.62
N ARG A 606 2.31 41.92 -5.05
CA ARG A 606 2.78 41.18 -3.87
C ARG A 606 2.65 39.68 -4.10
N VAL A 607 3.56 38.90 -3.52
CA VAL A 607 3.46 37.43 -3.47
C VAL A 607 2.17 37.05 -2.74
N PRO A 608 1.28 36.26 -3.37
CA PRO A 608 0.01 35.88 -2.75
C PRO A 608 0.23 34.94 -1.56
N LYS A 609 -0.56 35.14 -0.50
CA LYS A 609 -0.53 34.26 0.68
C LYS A 609 -0.95 32.84 0.27
N PRO A 610 -0.14 31.80 0.54
CA PRO A 610 -0.51 30.44 0.22
C PRO A 610 -1.66 29.94 1.11
N ALA A 611 -2.37 28.90 0.65
CA ALA A 611 -3.38 28.22 1.46
C ALA A 611 -2.73 27.60 2.71
N ILE A 612 -3.08 28.13 3.89
CA ILE A 612 -2.53 27.73 5.19
C ILE A 612 -3.67 27.26 6.09
N GLN A 613 -3.55 26.06 6.66
CA GLN A 613 -4.47 25.56 7.66
C GLN A 613 -4.04 26.01 9.06
N ASP A 614 -4.82 26.89 9.70
CA ASP A 614 -4.57 27.32 11.08
C ASP A 614 -5.01 26.23 12.07
N VAL A 615 -4.04 25.68 12.79
CA VAL A 615 -4.25 24.65 13.83
C VAL A 615 -3.64 25.05 15.18
N VAL A 616 -3.26 26.32 15.37
CA VAL A 616 -2.54 26.81 16.56
C VAL A 616 -3.28 26.46 17.86
N ASP A 617 -4.60 26.56 17.87
CA ASP A 617 -5.44 26.31 19.04
C ASP A 617 -6.00 24.88 19.11
N LYS A 618 -5.70 24.06 18.10
CA LYS A 618 -6.14 22.66 17.98
C LYS A 618 -5.07 21.66 18.43
N LEU A 619 -3.84 22.12 18.68
CA LEU A 619 -2.71 21.29 19.09
C LEU A 619 -2.57 21.20 20.62
N PRO A 620 -2.10 20.05 21.16
CA PRO A 620 -1.77 19.93 22.57
C PRO A 620 -0.81 21.04 23.03
N LYS A 621 -1.08 21.62 24.20
CA LYS A 621 -0.25 22.62 24.90
C LYS A 621 -0.01 22.16 26.33
N HIS A 622 1.13 22.51 26.90
CA HIS A 622 1.42 22.23 28.31
C HIS A 622 0.44 22.99 29.22
N PRO A 623 -0.07 22.41 30.31
CA PRO A 623 -1.10 23.04 31.15
C PRO A 623 -0.67 24.42 31.69
N HIS A 624 0.52 24.50 32.27
CA HIS A 624 1.01 25.71 32.96
C HIS A 624 2.09 26.53 32.23
N LYS A 625 2.64 26.06 31.11
CA LYS A 625 3.72 26.76 30.38
C LYS A 625 3.16 27.44 29.15
N ARG A 626 3.66 28.63 28.83
CA ARG A 626 3.34 29.37 27.60
C ARG A 626 4.63 29.83 26.96
N TYR A 627 4.64 29.87 25.63
CA TYR A 627 5.74 30.50 24.91
C TYR A 627 5.64 32.03 25.07
N PRO A 628 6.76 32.72 25.33
CA PRO A 628 6.78 34.17 25.30
C PRO A 628 6.59 34.67 23.86
N LYS A 629 6.27 35.96 23.72
CA LYS A 629 6.07 36.62 22.43
C LYS A 629 7.22 37.60 22.14
N ARG A 630 7.48 37.85 20.85
CA ARG A 630 8.34 38.92 20.32
C ARG A 630 7.58 39.76 19.30
N ALA A 631 8.07 40.97 19.05
CA ALA A 631 7.62 41.77 17.91
C ALA A 631 8.10 41.13 16.58
N LEU A 632 7.36 41.36 15.49
CA LEU A 632 7.63 40.75 14.18
C LEU A 632 8.96 41.24 13.58
N ASP A 633 9.32 42.51 13.81
CA ASP A 633 10.58 43.15 13.39
C ASP A 633 11.84 42.52 14.01
N ARG A 634 11.68 41.70 15.06
CA ARG A 634 12.78 40.92 15.64
C ARG A 634 13.11 39.66 14.85
N ILE A 635 12.26 39.25 13.89
CA ILE A 635 12.49 38.06 13.07
C ILE A 635 13.50 38.40 11.99
N GLN A 636 14.61 37.66 11.95
CA GLN A 636 15.75 37.86 11.05
C GLN A 636 16.07 36.62 10.20
N THR A 637 15.47 35.46 10.48
CA THR A 637 15.86 34.21 9.80
C THR A 637 14.70 33.21 9.71
N LEU A 638 14.53 32.61 8.53
CA LEU A 638 13.67 31.45 8.30
C LEU A 638 14.49 30.17 8.41
N VAL A 639 14.19 29.32 9.39
CA VAL A 639 14.93 28.08 9.60
C VAL A 639 14.12 26.88 9.11
N VAL A 640 14.68 26.15 8.14
CA VAL A 640 14.09 24.95 7.56
C VAL A 640 14.53 23.70 8.34
N HIS A 641 13.54 22.90 8.73
CA HIS A 641 13.67 21.67 9.52
C HIS A 641 13.09 20.47 8.79
N HIS A 642 13.47 19.29 9.28
CA HIS A 642 12.70 18.07 9.04
C HIS A 642 12.27 17.45 10.37
N SER A 643 11.22 16.63 10.35
CA SER A 643 10.75 15.95 11.56
C SER A 643 11.63 14.75 11.97
N ALA A 644 12.47 14.26 11.06
CA ALA A 644 13.30 13.05 11.20
C ALA A 644 12.53 11.76 11.55
N VAL A 645 11.19 11.79 11.40
CA VAL A 645 10.28 10.66 11.61
C VAL A 645 9.40 10.48 10.37
N PRO A 646 8.76 9.30 10.17
CA PRO A 646 7.84 9.10 9.05
C PRO A 646 6.71 10.15 9.04
N PRO A 647 6.24 10.60 7.86
CA PRO A 647 5.16 11.59 7.76
C PRO A 647 3.85 11.20 8.48
N SER A 648 3.63 9.89 8.68
CA SER A 648 2.47 9.32 9.37
C SER A 648 2.38 9.59 10.88
N VAL A 649 3.44 10.11 11.52
CA VAL A 649 3.45 10.38 12.97
C VAL A 649 2.46 11.49 13.36
N GLY A 650 2.22 12.47 12.48
CA GLY A 650 1.20 13.50 12.62
C GLY A 650 1.48 14.60 13.66
N LEU A 651 0.86 15.78 13.47
CA LEU A 651 1.16 17.01 14.23
C LEU A 651 0.90 16.87 15.75
N LYS A 652 -0.21 16.23 16.15
CA LYS A 652 -0.57 16.07 17.57
C LYS A 652 0.47 15.25 18.35
N ARG A 653 1.07 14.25 17.71
CA ARG A 653 2.09 13.39 18.34
C ARG A 653 3.43 14.11 18.46
N ILE A 654 3.79 14.90 17.45
CA ILE A 654 4.97 15.79 17.51
C ILE A 654 4.81 16.85 18.60
N ALA A 655 3.61 17.45 18.74
CA ALA A 655 3.32 18.39 19.83
C ALA A 655 3.43 17.75 21.21
N ARG A 656 2.84 16.56 21.42
CA ARG A 656 2.97 15.79 22.68
C ARG A 656 4.41 15.43 22.99
N TYR A 657 5.17 14.96 22.01
CA TYR A 657 6.58 14.65 22.20
C TYR A 657 7.38 15.86 22.71
N HIS A 658 7.17 17.06 22.15
CA HIS A 658 7.80 18.29 22.64
C HIS A 658 7.40 18.66 24.07
N ILE A 659 6.15 18.41 24.46
CA ILE A 659 5.65 18.65 25.82
C ILE A 659 6.24 17.62 26.79
N ASP A 660 6.05 16.34 26.50
CA ASP A 660 6.31 15.23 27.43
C ASP A 660 7.80 14.93 27.58
N LYS A 661 8.57 15.04 26.49
CA LYS A 661 10.01 14.68 26.48
C LYS A 661 10.93 15.89 26.61
N HIS A 662 10.53 17.04 26.09
CA HIS A 662 11.35 18.25 26.15
C HIS A 662 10.83 19.30 27.15
N GLY A 663 9.67 19.08 27.76
CA GLY A 663 9.09 19.99 28.76
C GLY A 663 8.67 21.33 28.18
N TRP A 664 8.41 21.42 26.87
CA TRP A 664 8.07 22.66 26.18
C TRP A 664 6.60 23.04 26.36
N ALA A 665 6.27 24.30 26.05
CA ALA A 665 4.89 24.79 26.12
C ALA A 665 3.97 24.20 25.03
N GLY A 666 4.54 23.71 23.92
CA GLY A 666 3.80 23.14 22.79
C GLY A 666 4.74 22.67 21.68
N ILE A 667 4.23 22.58 20.46
CA ILE A 667 5.04 22.23 19.28
C ILE A 667 6.10 23.31 19.02
N GLY A 668 7.32 22.89 18.68
CA GLY A 668 8.44 23.79 18.50
C GLY A 668 8.45 24.61 17.20
N TYR A 669 7.59 24.33 16.22
CA TYR A 669 7.65 24.95 14.88
C TYR A 669 6.53 25.98 14.65
N HIS A 670 6.76 26.93 13.74
CA HIS A 670 5.75 27.92 13.34
C HIS A 670 4.87 27.37 12.21
N PHE A 671 5.50 26.67 11.26
CA PHE A 671 4.81 25.99 10.17
C PHE A 671 5.28 24.54 10.06
N VAL A 672 4.36 23.65 9.70
CA VAL A 672 4.63 22.24 9.39
C VAL A 672 4.05 21.92 8.01
N ILE A 673 4.84 21.28 7.14
CA ILE A 673 4.44 20.95 5.77
C ILE A 673 4.35 19.44 5.62
N ALA A 674 3.17 18.95 5.25
CA ALA A 674 2.93 17.53 5.01
C ALA A 674 3.50 17.05 3.66
N GLU A 675 3.60 15.73 3.48
CA GLU A 675 4.20 15.11 2.28
C GLU A 675 3.43 15.47 0.99
N ASP A 676 2.11 15.65 1.09
CA ASP A 676 1.23 16.09 0.00
C ASP A 676 1.27 17.61 -0.27
N GLY A 677 2.03 18.38 0.51
CA GLY A 677 2.19 19.82 0.34
C GLY A 677 1.20 20.68 1.13
N VAL A 678 0.35 20.11 2.00
CA VAL A 678 -0.51 20.90 2.90
C VAL A 678 0.35 21.64 3.93
N ILE A 679 0.12 22.96 4.07
CA ILE A 679 0.80 23.84 5.02
C ILE A 679 -0.07 24.03 6.26
N TYR A 680 0.47 23.67 7.42
CA TYR A 680 -0.17 23.91 8.72
C TYR A 680 0.53 25.02 9.48
N GLN A 681 -0.20 26.02 9.94
CA GLN A 681 0.30 27.00 10.90
C GLN A 681 0.13 26.44 12.32
N THR A 682 1.25 26.25 13.01
CA THR A 682 1.31 25.56 14.30
C THR A 682 1.67 26.48 15.46
N ASN A 683 2.26 27.65 15.19
CA ASN A 683 2.37 28.77 16.14
C ASN A 683 2.15 30.12 15.41
N ARG A 684 1.84 31.17 16.17
CA ARG A 684 1.83 32.57 15.68
C ARG A 684 3.27 33.05 15.44
N LEU A 685 3.50 33.96 14.50
CA LEU A 685 4.85 34.43 14.12
C LEU A 685 5.60 35.06 15.30
N GLU A 686 4.87 35.73 16.17
CA GLU A 686 5.34 36.36 17.41
C GLU A 686 5.82 35.34 18.45
N THR A 687 5.47 34.06 18.30
CA THR A 687 5.74 33.03 19.32
C THR A 687 7.20 32.67 19.36
N LEU A 688 7.84 32.77 20.52
CA LEU A 688 9.20 32.29 20.74
C LEU A 688 9.21 30.76 20.92
N SER A 689 9.02 30.04 19.81
CA SER A 689 8.97 28.58 19.80
C SER A 689 10.37 27.97 19.91
N ASN A 690 10.50 26.80 20.57
CA ASN A 690 11.79 26.18 20.88
C ASN A 690 12.40 25.41 19.68
N GLN A 691 12.53 26.03 18.51
CA GLN A 691 12.99 25.34 17.30
C GLN A 691 14.51 25.26 17.12
N VAL A 692 15.26 26.28 17.56
CA VAL A 692 16.71 26.38 17.35
C VAL A 692 17.38 26.94 18.61
N TYR A 693 18.35 26.20 19.15
CA TYR A 693 19.07 26.60 20.35
C TYR A 693 19.77 27.96 20.14
N LYS A 694 19.55 28.90 21.07
CA LYS A 694 20.04 30.30 21.09
C LYS A 694 19.55 31.24 19.99
N HIS A 695 18.67 30.82 19.07
CA HIS A 695 18.19 31.66 17.97
C HIS A 695 16.68 31.85 17.93
N ASN A 696 15.92 31.28 18.86
CA ASN A 696 14.45 31.38 18.89
C ASN A 696 13.92 32.82 18.97
N THR A 697 14.72 33.77 19.49
CA THR A 697 14.36 35.19 19.59
C THR A 697 14.36 35.93 18.27
N THR A 698 15.02 35.38 17.24
CA THR A 698 15.19 36.03 15.94
C THR A 698 14.77 35.16 14.77
N SER A 699 14.10 34.02 14.98
CA SER A 699 13.81 33.09 13.89
C SER A 699 12.46 32.40 13.99
N ILE A 700 11.91 32.06 12.82
CA ILE A 700 10.76 31.16 12.71
C ILE A 700 11.18 29.82 12.10
N GLY A 701 10.49 28.74 12.51
CA GLY A 701 10.79 27.38 12.10
C GLY A 701 9.75 26.83 11.12
N VAL A 702 10.20 26.35 9.96
CA VAL A 702 9.41 25.65 8.94
C VAL A 702 9.84 24.20 8.91
N CYS A 703 8.99 23.27 9.35
CA CYS A 703 9.34 21.84 9.46
C CYS A 703 8.63 21.00 8.39
N LEU A 704 9.40 20.26 7.62
CA LEU A 704 8.89 19.30 6.65
C LEU A 704 8.73 17.93 7.33
N LEU A 705 7.53 17.34 7.24
CA LEU A 705 7.29 15.97 7.73
C LEU A 705 8.09 14.96 6.87
N GLY A 706 8.78 14.03 7.53
CA GLY A 706 9.71 13.09 6.89
C GLY A 706 11.15 13.16 7.42
N SER A 707 11.98 12.26 6.89
CA SER A 707 13.43 12.20 7.08
C SER A 707 14.14 12.31 5.73
N PHE A 708 15.04 13.27 5.61
CA PHE A 708 15.80 13.58 4.38
C PHE A 708 17.29 13.22 4.54
N MET A 709 17.55 12.16 5.29
CA MET A 709 18.85 11.52 5.39
C MET A 709 19.01 10.56 4.19
N GLY A 710 19.55 11.04 3.08
CA GLY A 710 19.75 10.29 1.84
C GLY A 710 18.61 10.37 0.83
N LYS A 711 17.69 11.35 0.94
CA LYS A 711 16.64 11.68 -0.04
C LYS A 711 16.22 13.16 0.07
N ILE A 712 15.61 13.73 -0.96
CA ILE A 712 15.08 15.10 -0.97
C ILE A 712 13.56 15.11 -0.72
N PRO A 713 12.96 16.25 -0.32
CA PRO A 713 11.50 16.38 -0.24
C PRO A 713 10.80 16.09 -1.58
N PRO A 714 9.59 15.50 -1.57
CA PRO A 714 8.78 15.36 -2.78
C PRO A 714 8.46 16.71 -3.43
N PRO A 715 8.18 16.76 -4.75
CA PRO A 715 7.91 18.02 -5.46
C PRO A 715 6.77 18.86 -4.85
N SER A 716 5.68 18.22 -4.40
CA SER A 716 4.55 18.88 -3.72
C SER A 716 4.99 19.63 -2.46
N GLN A 717 5.79 18.97 -1.62
CA GLN A 717 6.31 19.51 -0.38
C GLN A 717 7.33 20.62 -0.64
N LEU A 718 8.19 20.49 -1.66
CA LEU A 718 9.16 21.50 -2.07
C LEU A 718 8.48 22.78 -2.60
N GLN A 719 7.50 22.65 -3.49
CA GLN A 719 6.75 23.77 -4.05
C GLN A 719 5.93 24.51 -2.98
N ALA A 720 5.28 23.77 -2.07
CA ALA A 720 4.57 24.38 -0.94
C ALA A 720 5.53 25.14 -0.01
N THR A 721 6.71 24.58 0.25
CA THR A 721 7.77 25.25 1.02
C THR A 721 8.21 26.54 0.33
N ALA A 722 8.41 26.51 -0.98
CA ALA A 722 8.83 27.69 -1.75
C ALA A 722 7.79 28.81 -1.73
N ARG A 723 6.50 28.49 -1.93
CA ARG A 723 5.41 29.47 -1.83
C ARG A 723 5.30 30.09 -0.44
N LEU A 724 5.42 29.28 0.61
CA LEU A 724 5.41 29.76 1.99
C LEU A 724 6.61 30.66 2.29
N VAL A 725 7.81 30.25 1.87
CA VAL A 725 9.03 31.02 2.08
C VAL A 725 8.96 32.35 1.32
N ALA A 726 8.59 32.35 0.04
CA ALA A 726 8.46 33.57 -0.77
C ALA A 726 7.49 34.59 -0.13
N TRP A 727 6.34 34.13 0.35
CA TRP A 727 5.38 34.97 1.06
C TRP A 727 5.95 35.48 2.39
N LEU A 728 6.57 34.62 3.20
CA LEU A 728 7.15 35.01 4.49
C LEU A 728 8.33 35.98 4.36
N LEU A 729 9.16 35.86 3.31
CA LEU A 729 10.25 36.79 3.03
C LEU A 729 9.69 38.20 2.80
N GLN A 730 8.59 38.32 2.04
CA GLN A 730 7.90 39.59 1.85
C GLN A 730 7.27 40.13 3.13
N GLU A 731 6.53 39.31 3.88
CA GLU A 731 5.79 39.78 5.06
C GLU A 731 6.70 40.16 6.24
N LEU A 732 7.94 39.66 6.25
CA LEU A 732 8.91 39.88 7.32
C LEU A 732 10.09 40.75 6.89
N ASP A 733 10.09 41.26 5.65
CA ASP A 733 11.18 42.05 5.06
C ASP A 733 12.55 41.33 5.19
N LEU A 734 12.60 40.08 4.68
CA LEU A 734 13.78 39.21 4.74
C LEU A 734 14.26 38.85 3.33
N ASP A 735 15.55 38.56 3.22
CA ASP A 735 16.18 38.15 1.97
C ASP A 735 16.31 36.63 1.86
N LEU A 736 16.55 36.15 0.62
CA LEU A 736 16.72 34.72 0.35
C LEU A 736 17.92 34.11 1.10
N ASP A 737 18.89 34.92 1.52
CA ASP A 737 20.05 34.52 2.32
C ASP A 737 19.72 34.30 3.81
N ASP A 738 18.58 34.81 4.25
CA ASP A 738 18.03 34.56 5.59
C ASP A 738 17.30 33.22 5.69
N VAL A 739 17.22 32.46 4.58
CA VAL A 739 16.71 31.08 4.56
C VAL A 739 17.82 30.09 4.84
N LYS A 740 17.81 29.54 6.06
CA LYS A 740 18.86 28.65 6.59
C LYS A 740 18.28 27.29 6.97
N GLY A 741 19.02 26.20 6.76
CA GLY A 741 18.70 24.92 7.38
C GLY A 741 19.14 24.90 8.84
N HIS A 742 18.53 24.07 9.69
CA HIS A 742 18.93 24.00 11.11
C HIS A 742 20.44 23.74 11.33
N GLN A 743 21.06 22.93 10.48
CA GLN A 743 22.51 22.67 10.44
C GLN A 743 23.38 23.90 10.07
N GLU A 744 22.78 24.99 9.61
CA GLU A 744 23.45 26.25 9.28
C GLU A 744 23.43 27.25 10.45
N MET A 745 22.69 26.95 11.51
CA MET A 745 22.54 27.85 12.65
C MET A 745 23.75 27.77 13.58
N PRO A 746 24.36 28.91 13.97
CA PRO A 746 25.48 28.92 14.91
C PRO A 746 25.14 28.18 16.21
N ASN A 747 26.09 27.47 16.80
CA ASN A 747 25.91 26.68 18.03
C ASN A 747 24.95 25.48 17.93
N ASN A 748 24.55 25.05 16.72
CA ASN A 748 23.67 23.90 16.52
C ASN A 748 24.40 22.79 15.73
N LYS A 749 24.83 21.72 16.42
CA LYS A 749 25.41 20.53 15.78
C LYS A 749 24.30 19.53 15.44
N THR A 750 23.79 19.56 14.22
CA THR A 750 22.67 18.71 13.76
C THR A 750 22.79 18.38 12.27
N ALA A 751 22.19 17.26 11.86
CA ALA A 751 22.05 16.91 10.44
C ALA A 751 20.78 17.52 9.80
N CYS A 752 19.87 18.10 10.59
CA CYS A 752 18.61 18.70 10.14
C CYS A 752 18.86 19.89 9.18
N PRO A 753 18.14 20.05 8.05
CA PRO A 753 16.98 19.30 7.61
C PRO A 753 17.30 18.07 6.73
N GLY A 754 18.48 17.47 6.88
CA GLY A 754 18.94 16.30 6.13
C GLY A 754 20.36 16.49 5.57
N ASN A 755 21.07 15.39 5.34
CA ASN A 755 22.40 15.41 4.72
C ASN A 755 22.38 15.86 3.24
N GLU A 756 21.23 15.76 2.56
CA GLU A 756 21.02 16.20 1.17
C GLU A 756 20.82 17.74 1.03
N TRP A 757 20.76 18.50 2.13
CA TRP A 757 20.47 19.95 2.13
C TRP A 757 21.54 20.77 1.42
N ARG A 758 22.81 20.66 1.87
CA ARG A 758 23.99 21.32 1.28
C ARG A 758 24.89 20.37 0.47
N LYS A 759 24.85 19.07 0.77
CA LYS A 759 25.65 18.01 0.15
C LYS A 759 24.74 17.08 -0.65
N GLY A 760 25.28 16.18 -1.48
CA GLY A 760 24.47 15.28 -2.30
C GLY A 760 23.62 16.03 -3.32
N ARG A 761 22.29 15.86 -3.26
CA ARG A 761 21.29 16.45 -4.17
C ARG A 761 21.01 17.95 -3.98
N LYS A 762 21.64 18.59 -2.97
CA LYS A 762 21.65 20.06 -2.78
C LYS A 762 20.26 20.70 -2.84
N TRP A 763 19.28 20.16 -2.11
CA TRP A 763 17.90 20.64 -2.26
C TRP A 763 17.66 22.06 -1.72
N LYS A 764 18.60 22.65 -0.96
CA LYS A 764 18.62 24.10 -0.69
C LYS A 764 18.64 24.92 -1.98
N LYS A 765 19.42 24.49 -2.99
CA LYS A 765 19.52 25.16 -4.28
C LYS A 765 18.17 25.13 -5.00
N LEU A 766 17.50 23.97 -5.00
CA LEU A 766 16.19 23.79 -5.64
C LEU A 766 15.12 24.66 -4.97
N LEU A 767 15.11 24.72 -3.64
CA LEU A 767 14.19 25.59 -2.90
C LEU A 767 14.42 27.07 -3.25
N ARG A 768 15.68 27.52 -3.27
CA ARG A 768 16.02 28.91 -3.62
C ARG A 768 15.61 29.28 -5.04
N GLN A 769 15.85 28.40 -6.01
CA GLN A 769 15.43 28.62 -7.40
C GLN A 769 13.92 28.80 -7.52
N GLU A 770 13.14 27.98 -6.81
CA GLU A 770 11.68 28.08 -6.85
C GLU A 770 11.15 29.32 -6.12
N VAL A 771 11.78 29.75 -5.02
CA VAL A 771 11.43 31.00 -4.32
C VAL A 771 11.71 32.21 -5.20
N THR A 772 12.87 32.27 -5.84
CA THR A 772 13.23 33.35 -6.77
C THR A 772 12.22 33.45 -7.91
N ARG A 773 11.85 32.32 -8.53
CA ARG A 773 10.83 32.27 -9.58
C ARG A 773 9.50 32.89 -9.11
N ILE A 774 9.05 32.56 -7.90
CA ILE A 774 7.80 33.08 -7.34
C ILE A 774 7.88 34.59 -7.05
N GLN A 775 9.01 35.08 -6.56
CA GLN A 775 9.22 36.51 -6.29
C GLN A 775 9.31 37.32 -7.59
N GLU A 776 10.01 36.82 -8.60
CA GLU A 776 10.09 37.45 -9.93
C GLU A 776 8.72 37.49 -10.62
N GLU A 777 7.89 36.45 -10.44
CA GLU A 777 6.51 36.43 -10.93
C GLU A 777 5.63 37.48 -10.25
N ALA A 778 5.84 37.73 -8.95
CA ALA A 778 5.06 38.70 -8.18
C ALA A 778 5.48 40.16 -8.37
N GLN A 779 6.71 40.43 -8.82
CA GLN A 779 7.25 41.80 -8.97
C GLN A 779 7.00 42.43 -10.36
N LYS A 780 6.40 41.69 -11.29
CA LYS A 780 6.01 42.25 -12.58
C LYS A 780 4.86 43.25 -12.38
N PRO A 781 5.00 44.54 -12.80
CA PRO A 781 3.92 45.51 -12.68
C PRO A 781 2.66 44.99 -13.38
N GLU A 782 1.51 45.10 -12.70
CA GLU A 782 0.23 45.05 -13.40
C GLU A 782 0.23 46.22 -14.39
N ALA A 783 0.38 45.92 -15.68
CA ALA A 783 0.20 46.90 -16.72
C ALA A 783 -1.25 47.38 -16.63
N THR A 784 -1.44 48.67 -16.32
CA THR A 784 -2.67 49.38 -16.70
C THR A 784 -2.81 49.25 -18.21
N GLN A 785 -3.73 48.41 -18.67
CA GLN A 785 -4.01 48.25 -20.09
C GLN A 785 -5.40 48.82 -20.42
N PRO A 786 -5.51 49.65 -21.48
CA PRO A 786 -6.78 50.00 -22.08
C PRO A 786 -7.51 48.72 -22.53
N ALA A 787 -8.79 48.81 -22.86
CA ALA A 787 -9.44 47.74 -23.60
C ALA A 787 -8.64 47.43 -24.88
N GLY A 788 -7.78 46.41 -24.86
CA GLY A 788 -6.83 46.19 -25.96
C GLY A 788 -5.78 45.11 -25.72
N ASP A 789 -5.13 45.07 -24.56
CA ASP A 789 -3.97 44.20 -24.42
C ASP A 789 -4.22 43.01 -23.47
N LYS A 790 -3.62 41.89 -23.86
CA LYS A 790 -3.87 40.57 -23.32
C LYS A 790 -2.69 40.16 -22.44
N ALA A 791 -2.96 39.67 -21.24
CA ALA A 791 -1.95 39.29 -20.23
C ALA A 791 -0.93 38.22 -20.68
N LEU A 792 -1.22 37.48 -21.75
CA LEU A 792 -0.35 36.51 -22.37
C LEU A 792 -0.11 36.93 -23.83
N TYR A 793 1.13 36.84 -24.31
CA TYR A 793 1.37 37.10 -25.73
C TYR A 793 0.81 35.97 -26.60
N HIS A 794 1.05 34.71 -26.20
CA HIS A 794 0.71 33.54 -27.02
C HIS A 794 0.32 32.35 -26.14
N TYR A 795 -0.90 31.82 -26.32
CA TYR A 795 -1.40 30.63 -25.63
C TYR A 795 -1.76 29.51 -26.61
N MET A 796 -1.20 28.31 -26.41
CA MET A 796 -1.60 27.09 -27.12
C MET A 796 -2.74 26.40 -26.37
N LEU A 797 -3.93 26.42 -26.95
CA LEU A 797 -5.14 25.83 -26.39
C LEU A 797 -5.35 24.41 -26.94
N PHE A 798 -5.22 23.44 -26.05
CA PHE A 798 -5.49 22.03 -26.30
C PHE A 798 -6.87 21.63 -25.77
N TRP A 799 -7.47 20.60 -26.36
CA TRP A 799 -8.75 20.09 -25.88
C TRP A 799 -8.60 19.16 -24.67
N LYS A 800 -9.58 19.21 -23.75
CA LYS A 800 -9.73 18.30 -22.61
C LYS A 800 -11.21 18.01 -22.38
N ARG A 801 -11.61 16.73 -22.42
CA ARG A 801 -13.02 16.30 -22.31
C ARG A 801 -13.09 14.94 -21.60
N ASN A 802 -14.04 14.76 -20.70
CA ASN A 802 -14.36 13.45 -20.09
C ASN A 802 -13.16 12.70 -19.47
N GLY A 803 -12.16 13.44 -18.95
CA GLY A 803 -10.94 12.85 -18.38
C GLY A 803 -9.85 12.49 -19.39
N ASP A 804 -10.10 12.69 -20.68
CA ASP A 804 -9.11 12.57 -21.77
C ASP A 804 -8.69 13.96 -22.29
N TRP A 805 -7.55 14.04 -22.98
CA TRP A 805 -6.97 15.29 -23.47
C TRP A 805 -6.09 15.09 -24.69
N ALA A 806 -5.75 16.18 -25.38
CA ALA A 806 -4.95 16.21 -26.60
C ALA A 806 -3.47 15.79 -26.41
N LYS A 807 -3.23 14.58 -25.88
CA LYS A 807 -1.91 14.11 -25.44
C LYS A 807 -0.91 13.99 -26.59
N GLN A 808 -1.34 13.47 -27.74
CA GLN A 808 -0.45 13.32 -28.89
C GLN A 808 -0.15 14.66 -29.56
N ASP A 809 -1.15 15.53 -29.70
CA ASP A 809 -0.96 16.90 -30.18
C ASP A 809 0.00 17.71 -29.28
N TRP A 810 -0.05 17.48 -27.96
CA TRP A 810 0.89 18.09 -27.01
C TRP A 810 2.33 17.59 -27.17
N LEU A 811 2.51 16.27 -27.35
CA LEU A 811 3.84 15.69 -27.64
C LEU A 811 4.38 16.19 -28.99
N ASN A 812 3.52 16.33 -29.98
CA ASN A 812 3.87 16.82 -31.31
C ASN A 812 4.25 18.31 -31.31
N ALA A 813 3.80 19.09 -30.33
CA ALA A 813 4.09 20.50 -30.19
C ALA A 813 5.43 20.81 -29.50
N GLN A 814 6.22 19.81 -29.07
CA GLN A 814 7.43 20.05 -28.27
C GLN A 814 8.46 20.96 -28.95
N ASP A 815 8.71 20.77 -30.25
CA ASP A 815 9.68 21.58 -31.00
C ASP A 815 9.20 23.03 -31.16
N TYR A 816 7.90 23.20 -31.44
CA TYR A 816 7.24 24.51 -31.51
C TYR A 816 7.21 25.24 -30.16
N ILE A 817 6.89 24.52 -29.08
CA ILE A 817 6.92 25.05 -27.71
C ILE A 817 8.35 25.44 -27.33
N GLY A 818 9.34 24.60 -27.65
CA GLY A 818 10.75 24.89 -27.40
C GLY A 818 11.26 26.12 -28.17
N ARG A 819 10.75 26.33 -29.39
CA ARG A 819 11.13 27.46 -30.25
C ARG A 819 10.52 28.79 -29.82
N PHE A 820 9.24 28.78 -29.46
CA PHE A 820 8.43 29.99 -29.29
C PHE A 820 8.00 30.28 -27.85
N ALA A 821 8.14 29.30 -26.94
CA ALA A 821 7.77 29.39 -25.53
C ALA A 821 6.36 29.98 -25.25
N PRO A 822 5.29 29.48 -25.89
CA PRO A 822 3.93 29.91 -25.56
C PRO A 822 3.49 29.41 -24.18
N ALA A 823 2.51 30.08 -23.59
CA ALA A 823 1.72 29.49 -22.51
C ALA A 823 0.91 28.30 -23.06
N VAL A 824 0.78 27.22 -22.30
CA VAL A 824 0.13 25.99 -22.78
C VAL A 824 -0.92 25.53 -21.78
N GLY A 825 -2.13 25.23 -22.25
CA GLY A 825 -3.14 24.63 -21.40
C GLY A 825 -4.44 24.28 -22.10
N PHE A 826 -5.51 24.16 -21.33
CA PHE A 826 -6.74 23.46 -21.74
C PHE A 826 -8.01 24.28 -21.56
N ARG A 827 -7.87 25.52 -21.09
CA ARG A 827 -8.95 26.30 -20.52
C ARG A 827 -9.20 27.56 -21.35
N PRO A 828 -10.39 27.72 -21.94
CA PRO A 828 -10.72 28.94 -22.69
C PRO A 828 -10.63 30.21 -21.85
N ASP A 829 -10.94 30.14 -20.55
CA ASP A 829 -10.83 31.26 -19.60
C ASP A 829 -9.38 31.67 -19.27
N GLU A 830 -8.41 30.79 -19.52
CA GLU A 830 -6.98 31.12 -19.50
C GLU A 830 -6.54 31.62 -20.88
N ALA A 831 -6.98 30.96 -21.95
CA ALA A 831 -6.64 31.33 -23.33
C ALA A 831 -7.14 32.72 -23.71
N VAL A 832 -8.28 33.18 -23.17
CA VAL A 832 -8.82 34.53 -23.42
C VAL A 832 -7.90 35.64 -22.93
N GLN A 833 -6.97 35.31 -22.04
CA GLN A 833 -5.97 36.24 -21.56
C GLN A 833 -4.82 36.41 -22.56
N ALA A 834 -4.82 35.73 -23.71
CA ALA A 834 -3.75 35.80 -24.70
C ALA A 834 -4.06 36.67 -25.92
N GLU A 835 -3.07 37.41 -26.43
CA GLU A 835 -3.17 38.20 -27.66
C GLU A 835 -3.34 37.26 -28.83
N TYR A 836 -2.50 36.22 -28.90
CA TYR A 836 -2.59 35.17 -29.90
C TYR A 836 -2.94 33.84 -29.24
N VAL A 837 -3.96 33.16 -29.76
CA VAL A 837 -4.33 31.81 -29.31
C VAL A 837 -4.11 30.83 -30.45
N THR A 838 -3.21 29.87 -30.28
CA THR A 838 -3.09 28.75 -31.22
C THR A 838 -3.93 27.59 -30.74
N ILE A 839 -5.06 27.32 -31.40
CA ILE A 839 -5.86 26.14 -31.12
C ILE A 839 -5.23 24.95 -31.84
N VAL A 840 -4.88 23.91 -31.10
CA VAL A 840 -4.33 22.68 -31.68
C VAL A 840 -5.43 21.61 -31.76
N GLY A 841 -5.71 21.17 -32.98
CA GLY A 841 -6.76 20.20 -33.29
C GLY A 841 -8.06 20.81 -33.83
N GLY A 842 -8.93 19.95 -34.35
CA GLY A 842 -10.17 20.34 -35.03
C GLY A 842 -11.30 20.80 -34.09
N PRO A 843 -12.46 21.21 -34.66
CA PRO A 843 -13.63 21.70 -33.91
C PRO A 843 -14.23 20.68 -32.93
N LEU A 844 -13.98 19.40 -33.17
CA LEU A 844 -14.35 18.31 -32.27
C LEU A 844 -13.55 18.32 -30.95
N GLY A 845 -12.39 18.99 -30.90
CA GLY A 845 -11.59 19.18 -29.68
C GLY A 845 -11.94 20.48 -28.96
N VAL A 846 -11.73 21.62 -29.63
CA VAL A 846 -12.13 22.95 -29.16
C VAL A 846 -13.22 23.47 -30.09
N SER A 847 -14.43 23.68 -29.56
CA SER A 847 -15.61 24.02 -30.37
C SER A 847 -15.46 25.35 -31.08
N GLN A 848 -16.25 25.54 -32.14
CA GLN A 848 -16.33 26.80 -32.86
C GLN A 848 -16.83 27.93 -31.95
N GLU A 849 -17.78 27.64 -31.05
CA GLU A 849 -18.29 28.59 -30.05
C GLU A 849 -17.18 29.14 -29.14
N VAL A 850 -16.22 28.30 -28.74
CA VAL A 850 -15.06 28.73 -27.93
C VAL A 850 -14.11 29.60 -28.75
N GLU A 851 -13.86 29.22 -30.00
CA GLU A 851 -13.03 30.03 -30.91
C GLU A 851 -13.66 31.41 -31.18
N ASP A 852 -14.97 31.44 -31.44
CA ASP A 852 -15.72 32.67 -31.70
C ASP A 852 -15.78 33.53 -30.44
N TRP A 853 -15.93 32.92 -29.27
CA TRP A 853 -15.87 33.62 -27.98
C TRP A 853 -14.49 34.22 -27.72
N LEU A 854 -13.40 33.50 -28.01
CA LEU A 854 -12.03 34.04 -27.89
C LEU A 854 -11.82 35.24 -28.82
N LYS A 855 -12.28 35.15 -30.07
CA LYS A 855 -12.23 36.27 -31.04
C LYS A 855 -13.08 37.45 -30.58
N ALA A 856 -14.30 37.21 -30.10
CA ALA A 856 -15.19 38.24 -29.58
C ALA A 856 -14.63 38.96 -28.35
N ASN A 857 -13.76 38.28 -27.60
CA ASN A 857 -13.04 38.88 -26.48
C ASN A 857 -11.69 39.49 -26.90
N GLY A 858 -11.35 39.56 -28.19
CA GLY A 858 -10.15 40.26 -28.67
C GLY A 858 -8.90 39.39 -28.83
N CYS A 859 -9.01 38.06 -28.84
CA CYS A 859 -7.88 37.17 -29.18
C CYS A 859 -7.73 37.00 -30.70
N LYS A 860 -6.51 37.06 -31.20
CA LYS A 860 -6.11 36.66 -32.56
C LYS A 860 -5.93 35.14 -32.59
N VAL A 861 -6.97 34.41 -32.98
CA VAL A 861 -6.99 32.95 -32.92
C VAL A 861 -6.48 32.33 -34.22
N ASP A 862 -5.47 31.48 -34.13
CA ASP A 862 -4.92 30.66 -35.22
C ASP A 862 -5.18 29.17 -34.95
N ARG A 863 -5.92 28.49 -35.83
CA ARG A 863 -6.24 27.06 -35.64
C ARG A 863 -5.35 26.18 -36.50
N LEU A 864 -4.59 25.29 -35.85
CA LEU A 864 -3.80 24.25 -36.49
C LEU A 864 -4.55 22.91 -36.37
N ALA A 865 -5.45 22.69 -37.33
CA ALA A 865 -6.21 21.44 -37.44
C ALA A 865 -5.65 20.60 -38.61
N GLY A 866 -4.60 19.81 -38.36
CA GLY A 866 -4.11 18.84 -39.33
C GLY A 866 -5.15 17.76 -39.61
N ARG A 867 -5.07 17.11 -40.78
CA ARG A 867 -5.98 16.00 -41.14
C ARG A 867 -5.85 14.80 -40.20
N ASN A 868 -4.68 14.67 -39.58
CA ASN A 868 -4.36 13.73 -38.52
C ASN A 868 -3.21 14.29 -37.68
N GLU A 869 -2.83 13.59 -36.62
CA GLU A 869 -1.80 14.03 -35.66
C GLU A 869 -0.42 14.25 -36.31
N ALA A 870 -0.07 13.46 -37.34
CA ALA A 870 1.19 13.62 -38.08
C ALA A 870 1.19 14.89 -38.94
N ASP A 871 0.04 15.25 -39.52
CA ASP A 871 -0.12 16.49 -40.28
C ASP A 871 -0.08 17.70 -39.33
N THR A 872 -0.72 17.61 -38.15
CA THR A 872 -0.61 18.64 -37.10
C THR A 872 0.84 18.82 -36.64
N LYS A 873 1.60 17.72 -36.44
CA LYS A 873 3.03 17.79 -36.11
C LYS A 873 3.81 18.49 -37.21
N ARG A 874 3.64 18.07 -38.47
CA ARG A 874 4.34 18.67 -39.61
C ARG A 874 4.10 20.18 -39.69
N MET A 875 2.86 20.63 -39.50
CA MET A 875 2.52 22.06 -39.49
C MET A 875 3.23 22.82 -38.35
N LEU A 876 3.30 22.25 -37.15
CA LEU A 876 4.00 22.84 -36.01
C LEU A 876 5.53 22.87 -36.22
N ASP A 877 6.11 21.79 -36.75
CA ASP A 877 7.54 21.69 -37.05
C ASP A 877 7.96 22.66 -38.16
N GLU A 878 7.14 22.81 -39.21
CA GLU A 878 7.38 23.76 -40.31
C GLU A 878 7.41 25.20 -39.79
N LEU A 879 6.46 25.57 -38.93
CA LEU A 879 6.45 26.88 -38.28
C LEU A 879 7.70 27.09 -37.41
N ALA A 880 8.07 26.10 -36.60
CA ALA A 880 9.25 26.15 -35.75
C ALA A 880 10.56 26.29 -36.54
N ALA A 881 10.72 25.49 -37.61
CA ALA A 881 11.88 25.50 -38.48
C ALA A 881 12.03 26.80 -39.26
N GLN A 882 10.92 27.39 -39.71
CA GLN A 882 10.90 28.69 -40.39
C GLN A 882 11.06 29.87 -39.43
N GLY A 883 11.05 29.64 -38.11
CA GLY A 883 11.02 30.71 -37.11
C GLY A 883 9.75 31.55 -37.16
N ARG A 884 8.70 31.05 -37.80
CA ARG A 884 7.42 31.74 -37.98
C ARG A 884 6.44 31.28 -36.90
N ARG A 885 6.05 32.18 -36.00
CA ARG A 885 5.20 31.83 -34.85
C ARG A 885 3.77 31.47 -35.26
N PHE A 886 3.15 32.21 -36.16
CA PHE A 886 1.74 31.99 -36.54
C PHE A 886 1.59 31.65 -38.03
N ARG A 887 0.63 30.78 -38.35
CA ARG A 887 0.26 30.46 -39.73
C ARG A 887 -0.54 31.59 -40.37
N SER A 888 -1.48 32.18 -39.61
CA SER A 888 -2.42 33.18 -40.15
C SER A 888 -2.02 34.63 -39.89
N PHE A 889 -0.96 34.86 -39.10
CA PHE A 889 -0.48 36.20 -38.77
C PHE A 889 0.98 36.34 -39.21
N ASN A 890 1.35 37.52 -39.72
CA ASN A 890 2.74 37.87 -39.98
C ASN A 890 3.24 38.65 -38.75
N GLU A 891 4.35 38.20 -38.17
CA GLU A 891 5.08 38.97 -37.15
C GLU A 891 5.89 40.09 -37.81
#